data_AF-A0A7Y5FI12-F1
#
_entry.id   AF-A0A7Y5FI12-F1
#
_cell.length_a   1.000
_cell.length_b   1.000
_cell.length_c   1.000
_cell.angle_alpha   90.00
_cell.angle_beta   90.00
_cell.angle_gamma   90.00
#
_symmetry.space_group_name_H-M   'P 1'
#
loop_
_entity.id
_entity.type
_entity.pdbx_description
1 polymer ?
#
loop_
_entity_poly.entity_id
_entity_poly.type
_entity_poly.pdbx_seq_one_letter_code
_entity_poly.pdbx_strand_id
1 'polypeptide(L)'
;MALPSPSQPSAAVPAREEVLPQVAIVIPLRGATQYLPACLASLARQTYPLPLIEILIIAEAPDEPTQKAIRAFARANPALRVRRSYAKTRKTLSRRAAANSQDVVIPVAPNAVLADDFIAQSVAALQASGSAGVGGRLHYRGAGRLQQAASIALGSKWVLPTGTQEEAHSGVRREALLHGAYRRAALSAAGVLEHEMPGHEYDTATRMEQHGYSLYFSPRIQSALTMRADLFDLLGWAGVHGHAWAIRAKKTGAQLRVRFLLPALLLLAVATLALLTPATAWAAVGVLALGAVYAAANVTLATVLALRSRLRHLPALLPVLAVIHLGFGVGSLVGLIASKRWGAAIPKWVEKSAVILSDYTAITAAFFAWAHLRSELGLFAILDFEHAFFLANLIFAFWFLVFLLFGLYGAWNAASRLDESIAIAKIVGGGVLLIFLLTLDWERDLENPISRGRMLLASYWLLVAGAVITGRMMLRTTQRRLLENGIGLHRTVIVGWGQKARELYQNVSKYPALGYRVIGFVAPAESDKLHRFHGVPVLGVLDRLADIVLRHQVEEILIALQKQDQDALVKIIAQTDGLPVSLKIMPDLYSIITGQARTNQIYGFPLIEILPQYMPAWERLAKRAIDVIVSLLVIVLGLPLWLLLALAIRLDSRGNTFYRQERVGKNGRIFEVIKFRSMVANAEQLTGPKWADKDDPRITRVGRFLRKWRLDEVPQFLNVLRGEMSIVGPRPERPYFVEKLRKEIPLYTRRLRVRPGITGWAQIKGAYDATLEDVKQKLQYDLFYLENMSLRMDLKIILHTVYVMLAGRGQ
;
A
#
# COMPACT_ATOMS: atom_id res chain seq x y z
N MET A 1 -45.96 -12.13 -6.18
CA MET A 1 -46.72 -11.08 -5.48
C MET A 1 -46.37 -9.74 -6.13
N ALA A 2 -47.35 -9.07 -6.73
CA ALA A 2 -47.19 -7.75 -7.35
C ALA A 2 -46.74 -6.72 -6.29
N LEU A 3 -46.04 -5.66 -6.71
CA LEU A 3 -45.87 -4.49 -5.84
C LEU A 3 -47.27 -3.92 -5.52
N PRO A 4 -47.54 -3.46 -4.30
CA PRO A 4 -48.82 -2.86 -3.98
C PRO A 4 -49.06 -1.66 -4.92
N SER A 5 -50.17 -1.72 -5.67
CA SER A 5 -50.61 -0.63 -6.54
C SER A 5 -50.86 0.64 -5.69
N PRO A 6 -50.34 1.81 -6.06
CA PRO A 6 -50.68 3.05 -5.37
C PRO A 6 -52.18 3.34 -5.49
N SER A 7 -52.80 3.70 -4.37
CA SER A 7 -54.18 4.16 -4.28
C SER A 7 -54.42 5.35 -5.22
N GLN A 8 -55.45 5.24 -6.07
CA GLN A 8 -56.09 6.20 -7.00
C GLN A 8 -55.37 7.51 -7.41
N PRO A 9 -55.41 7.88 -8.70
CA PRO A 9 -54.83 9.12 -9.21
C PRO A 9 -55.63 10.34 -8.70
N SER A 10 -55.05 11.10 -7.79
CA SER A 10 -55.57 12.42 -7.39
C SER A 10 -55.04 13.49 -8.35
N ALA A 11 -56.00 14.15 -9.03
CA ALA A 11 -55.97 15.42 -9.75
C ALA A 11 -54.77 15.69 -10.70
N ALA A 12 -55.09 15.74 -12.00
CA ALA A 12 -54.23 16.18 -13.07
C ALA A 12 -53.63 17.58 -12.79
N VAL A 13 -52.29 17.65 -12.79
CA VAL A 13 -51.52 18.90 -12.93
C VAL A 13 -51.67 19.36 -14.39
N PRO A 14 -51.92 20.65 -14.68
CA PRO A 14 -52.33 21.09 -16.01
C PRO A 14 -51.21 20.88 -17.04
N ALA A 15 -51.63 20.42 -18.21
CA ALA A 15 -50.80 20.17 -19.38
C ALA A 15 -50.13 21.47 -19.86
N ARG A 16 -48.82 21.59 -19.61
CA ARG A 16 -47.91 22.07 -20.66
C ARG A 16 -47.62 20.87 -21.54
N GLU A 17 -47.61 21.05 -22.87
CA GLU A 17 -47.03 20.08 -23.79
C GLU A 17 -45.54 19.92 -23.46
N GLU A 18 -45.24 19.13 -22.44
CA GLU A 18 -43.87 18.83 -22.05
C GLU A 18 -43.37 17.71 -22.95
N VAL A 19 -42.44 18.08 -23.84
CA VAL A 19 -41.66 17.12 -24.61
C VAL A 19 -41.05 16.10 -23.63
N LEU A 20 -41.52 14.86 -23.72
CA LEU A 20 -41.07 13.79 -22.86
C LEU A 20 -39.57 13.50 -23.12
N PRO A 21 -38.71 13.56 -22.09
CA PRO A 21 -37.27 13.37 -22.27
C PRO A 21 -36.93 11.94 -22.68
N GLN A 22 -35.87 11.75 -23.46
CA GLN A 22 -35.40 10.38 -23.69
C GLN A 22 -34.69 9.82 -22.46
N VAL A 23 -34.96 8.55 -22.13
CA VAL A 23 -34.51 7.89 -20.90
C VAL A 23 -33.53 6.75 -21.21
N ALA A 24 -32.33 6.84 -20.67
CA ALA A 24 -31.33 5.77 -20.68
C ALA A 24 -31.37 4.93 -19.40
N ILE A 25 -31.78 3.67 -19.50
CA ILE A 25 -31.62 2.68 -18.45
C ILE A 25 -30.25 2.01 -18.59
N VAL A 26 -29.38 2.17 -17.59
CA VAL A 26 -28.01 1.61 -17.62
C VAL A 26 -27.93 0.42 -16.67
N ILE A 27 -27.69 -0.78 -17.21
CA ILE A 27 -27.61 -2.02 -16.43
C ILE A 27 -26.17 -2.57 -16.45
N PRO A 28 -25.39 -2.38 -15.38
CA PRO A 28 -24.10 -3.05 -15.21
C PRO A 28 -24.29 -4.53 -14.82
N LEU A 29 -23.89 -5.45 -15.69
CA LEU A 29 -23.80 -6.87 -15.37
C LEU A 29 -22.53 -7.14 -14.55
N ARG A 30 -22.70 -7.31 -13.23
CA ARG A 30 -21.66 -7.76 -12.28
C ARG A 30 -22.19 -8.88 -11.38
N GLY A 31 -22.05 -10.12 -11.84
CA GLY A 31 -22.68 -11.26 -11.17
C GLY A 31 -24.21 -11.11 -11.11
N ALA A 32 -24.88 -11.98 -10.36
CA ALA A 32 -26.34 -11.94 -10.20
C ALA A 32 -27.13 -11.99 -11.54
N THR A 33 -26.52 -12.53 -12.60
CA THR A 33 -27.08 -12.62 -13.95
C THR A 33 -28.37 -13.44 -13.99
N GLN A 34 -28.53 -14.38 -13.06
CA GLN A 34 -29.74 -15.17 -12.87
C GLN A 34 -31.01 -14.33 -12.63
N TYR A 35 -30.87 -13.09 -12.12
CA TYR A 35 -32.02 -12.21 -11.86
C TYR A 35 -32.31 -11.23 -13.01
N LEU A 36 -31.43 -11.15 -14.02
CA LEU A 36 -31.58 -10.25 -15.15
C LEU A 36 -32.91 -10.42 -15.90
N PRO A 37 -33.44 -11.64 -16.13
CA PRO A 37 -34.73 -11.81 -16.80
C PRO A 37 -35.88 -11.10 -16.08
N ALA A 38 -35.91 -11.13 -14.74
CA ALA A 38 -36.93 -10.45 -13.95
C ALA A 38 -36.80 -8.91 -14.04
N CYS A 39 -35.57 -8.41 -14.04
CA CYS A 39 -35.29 -6.98 -14.26
C CYS A 39 -35.78 -6.53 -15.64
N LEU A 40 -35.39 -7.23 -16.70
CA LEU A 40 -35.80 -6.90 -18.07
C LEU A 40 -37.32 -6.98 -18.25
N ALA A 41 -37.98 -8.00 -17.69
CA ALA A 41 -39.43 -8.11 -17.70
C ALA A 41 -40.13 -6.93 -17.03
N SER A 42 -39.55 -6.33 -15.97
CA SER A 42 -40.10 -5.12 -15.35
C SER A 42 -39.94 -3.85 -16.19
N LEU A 43 -38.93 -3.81 -17.07
CA LEU A 43 -38.72 -2.70 -18.00
C LEU A 43 -39.68 -2.75 -19.19
N ALA A 44 -40.08 -3.94 -19.64
CA ALA A 44 -41.07 -4.12 -20.69
C ALA A 44 -42.49 -3.69 -20.29
N ARG A 45 -42.79 -3.66 -18.98
CA ARG A 45 -44.11 -3.27 -18.45
C ARG A 45 -44.22 -1.78 -18.07
N GLN A 46 -43.22 -0.97 -18.42
CA GLN A 46 -43.24 0.45 -18.06
C GLN A 46 -44.38 1.17 -18.78
N THR A 47 -45.13 1.98 -18.05
CA THR A 47 -46.21 2.86 -18.57
C THR A 47 -45.68 4.06 -19.34
N TYR A 48 -44.39 4.35 -19.25
CA TYR A 48 -43.72 5.38 -20.04
C TYR A 48 -43.56 4.95 -21.50
N PRO A 49 -43.64 5.85 -22.50
CA PRO A 49 -43.55 5.47 -23.91
C PRO A 49 -42.29 4.66 -24.23
N LEU A 50 -42.46 3.37 -24.55
CA LEU A 50 -41.36 2.43 -24.81
C LEU A 50 -40.33 2.93 -25.86
N PRO A 51 -40.73 3.62 -26.95
CA PRO A 51 -39.78 4.15 -27.93
C PRO A 51 -38.79 5.20 -27.37
N LEU A 52 -39.14 5.84 -26.25
CA LEU A 52 -38.29 6.81 -25.55
C LEU A 52 -37.35 6.16 -24.53
N ILE A 53 -37.43 4.85 -24.34
CA ILE A 53 -36.59 4.10 -23.40
C ILE A 53 -35.47 3.39 -24.18
N GLU A 54 -34.24 3.75 -23.85
CA GLU A 54 -33.03 3.05 -24.30
C GLU A 54 -32.46 2.21 -23.15
N ILE A 55 -32.36 0.90 -23.35
CA ILE A 55 -31.75 -0.01 -22.37
C ILE A 55 -30.31 -0.30 -22.80
N LEU A 56 -29.36 0.19 -22.03
CA LEU A 56 -27.94 -0.03 -22.22
C LEU A 56 -27.43 -1.11 -21.26
N ILE A 57 -27.22 -2.31 -21.79
CA ILE A 57 -26.66 -3.43 -21.03
C ILE A 57 -25.15 -3.45 -21.20
N ILE A 58 -24.47 -3.42 -20.06
CA ILE A 58 -23.03 -3.26 -19.98
C ILE A 58 -22.43 -4.47 -19.29
N ALA A 59 -21.55 -5.19 -19.99
CA ALA A 59 -20.96 -6.41 -19.47
C ALA A 59 -19.50 -6.57 -19.90
N GLU A 60 -18.72 -7.19 -19.01
CA GLU A 60 -17.38 -7.69 -19.29
C GLU A 60 -17.51 -9.20 -19.56
N ALA A 61 -17.56 -9.59 -20.84
CA ALA A 61 -17.69 -10.99 -21.31
C ALA A 61 -18.80 -11.82 -20.60
N PRO A 62 -20.09 -11.52 -20.83
CA PRO A 62 -21.18 -12.28 -20.20
C PRO A 62 -21.25 -13.72 -20.71
N ASP A 63 -21.69 -14.63 -19.84
CA ASP A 63 -21.93 -16.04 -20.14
C ASP A 63 -23.01 -16.23 -21.22
N GLU A 64 -22.92 -17.34 -21.94
CA GLU A 64 -23.81 -17.64 -23.08
C GLU A 64 -25.31 -17.64 -22.72
N PRO A 65 -25.76 -18.20 -21.56
CA PRO A 65 -27.14 -18.11 -21.12
C PRO A 65 -27.63 -16.67 -20.97
N THR A 66 -26.83 -15.80 -20.36
CA THR A 66 -27.14 -14.37 -20.20
C THR A 66 -27.25 -13.67 -21.55
N GLN A 67 -26.34 -13.96 -22.49
CA GLN A 67 -26.42 -13.41 -23.85
C GLN A 67 -27.68 -13.87 -24.59
N LYS A 68 -28.09 -15.14 -24.42
CA LYS A 68 -29.32 -15.69 -24.99
C LYS A 68 -30.55 -14.98 -24.41
N ALA A 69 -30.62 -14.78 -23.10
CA ALA A 69 -31.71 -14.06 -22.44
C ALA A 69 -31.85 -12.62 -22.96
N ILE A 70 -30.74 -11.88 -23.10
CA ILE A 70 -30.76 -10.51 -23.64
C ILE A 70 -31.23 -10.48 -25.10
N ARG A 71 -30.79 -11.47 -25.92
CA ARG A 71 -31.22 -11.60 -27.31
C ARG A 71 -32.70 -11.90 -27.43
N ALA A 72 -33.22 -12.82 -26.62
CA ALA A 72 -34.63 -13.16 -26.58
C ALA A 72 -35.47 -11.94 -26.18
N PHE A 73 -35.06 -11.22 -25.13
CA PHE A 73 -35.76 -10.02 -24.67
C PHE A 73 -35.83 -8.92 -25.73
N ALA A 74 -34.71 -8.62 -26.39
CA ALA A 74 -34.66 -7.60 -27.44
C ALA A 74 -35.53 -7.96 -28.66
N ARG A 75 -35.65 -9.25 -29.00
CA ARG A 75 -36.55 -9.71 -30.08
C ARG A 75 -38.02 -9.61 -29.70
N ALA A 76 -38.35 -9.93 -28.44
CA ALA A 76 -39.73 -9.89 -27.94
C ALA A 76 -40.27 -8.46 -27.75
N ASN A 77 -39.39 -7.45 -27.65
CA ASN A 77 -39.77 -6.06 -27.36
C ASN A 77 -39.14 -5.10 -28.39
N PRO A 78 -39.60 -5.10 -29.67
CA PRO A 78 -39.01 -4.27 -30.73
C PRO A 78 -39.18 -2.77 -30.50
N ALA A 79 -40.16 -2.37 -29.69
CA ALA A 79 -40.38 -0.97 -29.31
C ALA A 79 -39.29 -0.43 -28.35
N LEU A 80 -38.51 -1.29 -27.68
CA LEU A 80 -37.43 -0.91 -26.79
C LEU A 80 -36.07 -0.93 -27.51
N ARG A 81 -35.31 0.16 -27.38
CA ARG A 81 -33.94 0.21 -27.94
C ARG A 81 -32.97 -0.48 -26.98
N VAL A 82 -32.68 -1.76 -27.20
CA VAL A 82 -31.74 -2.52 -26.38
C VAL A 82 -30.34 -2.49 -27.01
N ARG A 83 -29.42 -1.73 -26.42
CA ARG A 83 -28.00 -1.69 -26.82
C ARG A 83 -27.12 -2.53 -25.90
N ARG A 84 -26.15 -3.20 -26.50
CA ARG A 84 -25.17 -4.04 -25.80
C ARG A 84 -23.81 -3.41 -25.96
N SER A 85 -23.14 -3.12 -24.86
CA SER A 85 -21.75 -2.67 -24.88
C SER A 85 -20.89 -3.64 -24.08
N TYR A 86 -20.13 -4.44 -24.81
CA TYR A 86 -19.05 -5.23 -24.24
C TYR A 86 -17.78 -4.36 -24.24
N ALA A 87 -17.23 -4.11 -23.06
CA ALA A 87 -15.95 -3.43 -22.95
C ALA A 87 -15.08 -4.07 -21.86
N LYS A 88 -13.77 -4.08 -22.12
CA LYS A 88 -12.76 -4.70 -21.25
C LYS A 88 -12.45 -3.90 -19.97
N THR A 89 -12.98 -2.68 -19.79
CA THR A 89 -12.67 -1.81 -18.63
C THR A 89 -13.82 -0.86 -18.22
N ARG A 90 -13.99 -0.60 -16.91
CA ARG A 90 -15.03 0.31 -16.33
C ARG A 90 -15.06 1.73 -16.93
N LYS A 91 -13.89 2.30 -17.26
CA LYS A 91 -13.81 3.66 -17.82
C LYS A 91 -14.38 3.72 -19.25
N THR A 92 -14.17 2.67 -20.04
CA THR A 92 -14.69 2.56 -21.40
C THR A 92 -16.21 2.41 -21.39
N LEU A 93 -16.75 1.77 -20.35
CA LEU A 93 -18.19 1.60 -20.12
C LEU A 93 -18.89 2.91 -19.77
N SER A 94 -18.30 3.69 -18.87
CA SER A 94 -18.86 4.98 -18.40
C SER A 94 -18.90 6.04 -19.52
N ARG A 95 -17.84 6.11 -20.33
CA ARG A 95 -17.77 7.00 -21.50
C ARG A 95 -18.74 6.61 -22.63
N ARG A 96 -18.96 5.31 -22.86
CA ARG A 96 -19.94 4.84 -23.86
C ARG A 96 -21.38 5.12 -23.43
N ALA A 97 -21.68 4.99 -22.13
CA ALA A 97 -22.95 5.41 -21.57
C ALA A 97 -23.16 6.93 -21.68
N ALA A 98 -22.08 7.73 -21.60
CA ALA A 98 -22.12 9.19 -21.75
C ALA A 98 -22.27 9.68 -23.21
N ALA A 99 -21.77 8.90 -24.17
CA ALA A 99 -21.68 9.30 -25.59
C ALA A 99 -22.98 9.13 -26.39
N ASN A 100 -23.93 8.32 -25.90
CA ASN A 100 -25.25 8.18 -26.53
C ASN A 100 -26.20 9.24 -25.93
N SER A 101 -26.69 10.14 -26.78
CA SER A 101 -27.46 11.35 -26.43
C SER A 101 -28.83 11.04 -25.80
N GLN A 102 -28.90 11.05 -24.46
CA GLN A 102 -30.11 10.80 -23.68
C GLN A 102 -30.26 11.86 -22.58
N ASP A 103 -31.49 12.29 -22.24
CA ASP A 103 -31.72 13.43 -21.34
C ASP A 103 -31.68 13.02 -19.86
N VAL A 104 -32.24 11.84 -19.56
CA VAL A 104 -32.30 11.26 -18.22
C VAL A 104 -31.59 9.92 -18.19
N VAL A 105 -30.77 9.68 -17.17
CA VAL A 105 -30.03 8.43 -16.97
C VAL A 105 -30.46 7.78 -15.66
N ILE A 106 -30.83 6.50 -15.74
CA ILE A 106 -31.25 5.68 -14.60
C ILE A 106 -30.35 4.45 -14.50
N PRO A 107 -29.40 4.40 -13.54
CA PRO A 107 -28.65 3.20 -13.22
C PRO A 107 -29.55 2.18 -12.51
N VAL A 108 -29.60 0.95 -13.04
CA VAL A 108 -30.45 -0.13 -12.50
C VAL A 108 -29.60 -1.37 -12.25
N ALA A 109 -29.66 -1.94 -11.05
CA ALA A 109 -28.96 -3.18 -10.74
C ALA A 109 -29.63 -4.39 -11.45
N PRO A 110 -28.87 -5.41 -11.89
CA PRO A 110 -29.44 -6.55 -12.63
C PRO A 110 -30.41 -7.42 -11.82
N ASN A 111 -30.40 -7.28 -10.50
CA ASN A 111 -31.29 -7.94 -9.55
C ASN A 111 -32.42 -7.02 -9.04
N ALA A 112 -32.63 -5.88 -9.68
CA ALA A 112 -33.73 -4.97 -9.39
C ALA A 112 -34.99 -5.34 -10.18
N VAL A 113 -36.14 -4.98 -9.62
CA VAL A 113 -37.46 -5.05 -10.27
C VAL A 113 -38.11 -3.69 -10.06
N LEU A 114 -38.43 -2.99 -11.14
CA LEU A 114 -39.05 -1.66 -11.07
C LEU A 114 -40.58 -1.81 -11.03
N ALA A 115 -41.27 -0.86 -10.37
CA ALA A 115 -42.72 -0.72 -10.52
C ALA A 115 -43.08 -0.33 -11.97
N ASP A 116 -44.28 -0.67 -12.42
CA ASP A 116 -44.71 -0.45 -13.80
C ASP A 116 -44.84 1.06 -14.15
N ASP A 117 -44.94 1.95 -13.15
CA ASP A 117 -44.94 3.41 -13.29
C ASP A 117 -43.62 4.09 -12.90
N PHE A 118 -42.56 3.31 -12.63
CA PHE A 118 -41.30 3.83 -12.08
C PHE A 118 -40.68 4.95 -12.93
N ILE A 119 -40.57 4.75 -14.25
CA ILE A 119 -39.94 5.75 -15.14
C ILE A 119 -40.83 7.00 -15.24
N ALA A 120 -42.14 6.83 -15.38
CA ALA A 120 -43.10 7.94 -15.46
C ALA A 120 -43.06 8.80 -14.19
N GLN A 121 -43.11 8.18 -13.01
CA GLN A 121 -43.00 8.87 -11.72
C GLN A 121 -41.63 9.55 -11.54
N SER A 122 -40.55 8.93 -12.02
CA SER A 122 -39.20 9.49 -11.93
C SER A 122 -39.04 10.75 -12.78
N VAL A 123 -39.54 10.73 -14.02
CA VAL A 123 -39.51 11.87 -14.93
C VAL A 123 -40.40 13.01 -14.41
N ALA A 124 -41.63 12.70 -14.02
CA ALA A 124 -42.55 13.69 -13.47
C ALA A 124 -41.98 14.36 -12.21
N ALA A 125 -41.35 13.59 -11.31
CA ALA A 125 -40.72 14.14 -10.12
C ALA A 125 -39.45 14.95 -10.43
N LEU A 126 -38.70 14.60 -11.49
CA LEU A 126 -37.53 15.37 -11.95
C LEU A 126 -37.94 16.74 -12.50
N GLN A 127 -39.05 16.78 -13.24
CA GLN A 127 -39.64 18.01 -13.76
C GLN A 127 -40.21 18.86 -12.63
N ALA A 128 -41.05 18.28 -11.77
CA ALA A 128 -41.71 19.00 -10.68
C ALA A 128 -40.75 19.55 -9.62
N SER A 129 -39.69 18.81 -9.27
CA SER A 129 -38.74 19.24 -8.23
C SER A 129 -37.62 20.16 -8.72
N GLY A 130 -37.42 20.27 -10.04
CA GLY A 130 -36.27 20.96 -10.63
C GLY A 130 -34.89 20.38 -10.23
N SER A 131 -34.86 19.25 -9.53
CA SER A 131 -33.62 18.70 -8.95
C SER A 131 -32.74 18.00 -9.99
N ALA A 132 -31.47 17.81 -9.66
CA ALA A 132 -30.51 17.15 -10.55
C ALA A 132 -30.70 15.63 -10.60
N GLY A 133 -31.26 15.05 -9.54
CA GLY A 133 -31.62 13.64 -9.47
C GLY A 133 -32.81 13.40 -8.55
N VAL A 134 -33.58 12.35 -8.84
CA VAL A 134 -34.72 11.91 -8.03
C VAL A 134 -34.62 10.41 -7.75
N GLY A 135 -34.96 9.98 -6.54
CA GLY A 135 -35.04 8.57 -6.19
C GLY A 135 -36.31 8.24 -5.40
N GLY A 136 -36.51 6.94 -5.19
CA GLY A 136 -37.75 6.41 -4.65
C GLY A 136 -37.59 5.43 -3.50
N ARG A 137 -38.71 4.83 -3.09
CA ARG A 137 -38.76 3.75 -2.12
C ARG A 137 -38.15 2.47 -2.70
N LEU A 138 -37.13 1.92 -2.03
CA LEU A 138 -36.57 0.61 -2.34
C LEU A 138 -37.07 -0.46 -1.36
N HIS A 139 -37.62 -1.54 -1.91
CA HIS A 139 -38.02 -2.73 -1.16
C HIS A 139 -37.01 -3.85 -1.34
N TYR A 140 -36.43 -4.36 -0.26
CA TYR A 140 -35.56 -5.54 -0.35
C TYR A 140 -36.41 -6.82 -0.42
N ARG A 141 -36.02 -7.78 -1.27
CA ARG A 141 -36.70 -9.08 -1.45
C ARG A 141 -35.76 -10.25 -1.21
N GLY A 142 -36.29 -11.36 -0.71
CA GLY A 142 -35.56 -12.60 -0.51
C GLY A 142 -36.44 -13.83 -0.70
N ALA A 143 -35.92 -14.85 -1.39
CA ALA A 143 -36.60 -16.13 -1.56
C ALA A 143 -36.28 -17.10 -0.40
N GLY A 144 -35.07 -17.03 0.17
CA GLY A 144 -34.63 -17.86 1.30
C GLY A 144 -34.73 -17.18 2.67
N ARG A 145 -34.67 -17.98 3.75
CA ARG A 145 -34.74 -17.50 5.15
C ARG A 145 -33.69 -16.42 5.47
N LEU A 146 -32.44 -16.61 5.04
CA LEU A 146 -31.35 -15.64 5.22
C LEU A 146 -31.58 -14.35 4.41
N GLN A 147 -32.04 -14.48 3.16
CA GLN A 147 -32.32 -13.33 2.30
C GLN A 147 -33.48 -12.48 2.83
N GLN A 148 -34.51 -13.13 3.41
CA GLN A 148 -35.64 -12.45 4.04
C GLN A 148 -35.21 -11.73 5.33
N ALA A 149 -34.36 -12.35 6.14
CA ALA A 149 -33.75 -11.69 7.30
C ALA A 149 -32.90 -10.48 6.87
N ALA A 150 -32.08 -10.62 5.81
CA ALA A 150 -31.29 -9.54 5.26
C ALA A 150 -32.15 -8.41 4.69
N SER A 151 -33.27 -8.71 4.02
CA SER A 151 -34.19 -7.68 3.54
C SER A 151 -34.83 -6.88 4.68
N ILE A 152 -35.20 -7.55 5.76
CA ILE A 152 -35.75 -6.90 6.96
C ILE A 152 -34.68 -6.02 7.63
N ALA A 153 -33.46 -6.52 7.79
CA ALA A 153 -32.36 -5.79 8.40
C ALA A 153 -32.00 -4.51 7.61
N LEU A 154 -31.86 -4.61 6.28
CA LEU A 154 -31.50 -3.47 5.43
C LEU A 154 -32.60 -2.40 5.32
N GLY A 155 -33.85 -2.75 5.62
CA GLY A 155 -34.97 -1.82 5.71
C GLY A 155 -34.97 -0.93 6.95
N SER A 156 -33.94 -0.99 7.80
CA SER A 156 -33.86 -0.24 9.05
C SER A 156 -32.69 0.75 9.11
N LYS A 157 -32.99 2.01 9.48
CA LYS A 157 -32.03 3.10 9.80
C LYS A 157 -31.04 2.73 10.91
N TRP A 158 -31.38 1.72 11.70
CA TRP A 158 -30.53 1.22 12.77
C TRP A 158 -29.36 0.41 12.24
N VAL A 159 -29.56 -0.29 11.12
CA VAL A 159 -28.57 -1.19 10.51
C VAL A 159 -27.67 -0.44 9.54
N LEU A 160 -28.24 0.45 8.72
CA LEU A 160 -27.48 1.29 7.79
C LEU A 160 -27.97 2.73 7.77
N PRO A 161 -27.09 3.72 7.48
CA PRO A 161 -27.47 5.12 7.37
C PRO A 161 -28.59 5.38 6.37
N THR A 162 -28.65 4.62 5.27
CA THR A 162 -29.66 4.75 4.20
C THR A 162 -30.93 3.92 4.43
N GLY A 163 -31.07 3.23 5.56
CA GLY A 163 -32.11 2.23 5.83
C GLY A 163 -33.54 2.77 6.05
N THR A 164 -33.95 3.87 5.42
CA THR A 164 -35.32 4.42 5.54
C THR A 164 -35.82 4.96 4.22
N GLN A 165 -35.95 4.07 3.25
CA GLN A 165 -36.72 4.43 2.07
C GLN A 165 -38.21 4.09 2.23
N GLU A 166 -38.59 3.25 3.21
CA GLU A 166 -40.01 2.92 3.46
C GLU A 166 -40.78 4.04 4.17
N GLU A 167 -40.25 4.66 5.22
CA GLU A 167 -40.95 5.65 6.09
C GLU A 167 -40.73 7.12 5.67
N ALA A 168 -40.33 7.36 4.43
CA ALA A 168 -39.78 8.62 3.96
C ALA A 168 -40.82 9.56 3.31
N HIS A 169 -40.99 10.78 3.86
CA HIS A 169 -41.72 11.86 3.18
C HIS A 169 -40.96 12.40 1.97
N SER A 170 -41.69 12.99 1.02
CA SER A 170 -41.12 13.63 -0.16
C SER A 170 -40.33 14.88 0.21
N GLY A 171 -39.17 15.08 -0.43
CA GLY A 171 -38.34 16.26 -0.16
C GLY A 171 -36.92 16.15 -0.69
N VAL A 172 -36.20 17.28 -0.67
CA VAL A 172 -34.77 17.34 -1.03
C VAL A 172 -33.95 16.61 0.04
N ARG A 173 -33.12 15.67 -0.39
CA ARG A 173 -32.22 14.89 0.47
C ARG A 173 -30.76 15.11 0.09
N ARG A 174 -29.92 15.09 1.12
CA ARG A 174 -28.47 14.93 0.98
C ARG A 174 -28.06 13.47 1.08
N GLU A 175 -28.94 12.52 0.76
CA GLU A 175 -28.67 11.09 0.89
C GLU A 175 -28.55 10.44 -0.49
N ALA A 176 -27.92 9.28 -0.53
CA ALA A 176 -27.78 8.49 -1.74
C ALA A 176 -29.15 8.00 -2.25
N LEU A 177 -29.40 8.16 -3.56
CA LEU A 177 -30.63 7.70 -4.21
C LEU A 177 -30.39 6.35 -4.89
N LEU A 178 -30.93 5.28 -4.29
CA LEU A 178 -30.96 3.93 -4.85
C LEU A 178 -31.85 3.90 -6.10
N HIS A 179 -31.28 3.43 -7.21
CA HIS A 179 -31.88 3.49 -8.55
C HIS A 179 -32.40 4.88 -8.94
N GLY A 180 -31.72 5.96 -8.51
CA GLY A 180 -32.17 7.32 -8.82
C GLY A 180 -32.15 7.64 -10.31
N ALA A 181 -33.12 8.41 -10.79
CA ALA A 181 -33.09 9.02 -12.12
C ALA A 181 -32.37 10.36 -12.06
N TYR A 182 -31.41 10.59 -12.95
CA TYR A 182 -30.57 11.79 -12.93
C TYR A 182 -30.58 12.51 -14.28
N ARG A 183 -30.50 13.84 -14.26
CA ARG A 183 -30.27 14.63 -15.49
C ARG A 183 -28.87 14.36 -16.00
N ARG A 184 -28.72 14.00 -17.29
CA ARG A 184 -27.41 13.69 -17.88
C ARG A 184 -26.42 14.85 -17.73
N ALA A 185 -26.88 16.09 -17.95
CA ALA A 185 -26.04 17.28 -17.84
C ALA A 185 -25.40 17.40 -16.45
N ALA A 186 -26.17 17.19 -15.38
CA ALA A 186 -25.66 17.22 -14.01
C ALA A 186 -24.68 16.06 -13.73
N LEU A 187 -24.97 14.85 -14.23
CA LEU A 187 -24.05 13.70 -14.13
C LEU A 187 -22.71 13.93 -14.82
N SER A 188 -22.74 14.56 -15.99
CA SER A 188 -21.53 14.92 -16.73
C SER A 188 -20.76 16.02 -16.01
N ALA A 189 -21.42 17.10 -15.60
CA ALA A 189 -20.80 18.23 -14.90
C ALA A 189 -20.17 17.81 -13.56
N ALA A 190 -20.80 16.90 -12.82
CA ALA A 190 -20.25 16.35 -11.58
C ALA A 190 -19.12 15.31 -11.80
N GLY A 191 -18.71 15.07 -13.06
CA GLY A 191 -17.67 14.12 -13.43
C GLY A 191 -17.98 12.67 -13.06
N VAL A 192 -19.26 12.34 -12.85
CA VAL A 192 -19.69 10.98 -12.47
C VAL A 192 -19.40 10.03 -13.62
N LEU A 193 -19.81 10.40 -14.84
CA LEU A 193 -19.68 9.58 -16.05
C LEU A 193 -18.25 9.40 -16.57
N GLU A 194 -17.29 10.23 -16.11
CA GLU A 194 -15.90 10.19 -16.58
C GLU A 194 -15.02 9.22 -15.79
N HIS A 195 -15.36 9.02 -14.52
CA HIS A 195 -14.53 8.28 -13.59
C HIS A 195 -15.04 6.87 -13.30
N GLU A 196 -16.36 6.63 -13.26
CA GLU A 196 -17.00 5.32 -13.14
C GLU A 196 -18.47 5.34 -13.59
N MET A 197 -19.12 4.17 -13.67
CA MET A 197 -20.55 4.14 -13.97
C MET A 197 -21.37 4.52 -12.73
N PRO A 198 -22.50 5.22 -12.90
CA PRO A 198 -23.49 5.39 -11.84
C PRO A 198 -23.96 4.00 -11.39
N GLY A 199 -23.89 3.73 -10.09
CA GLY A 199 -24.03 2.38 -9.51
C GLY A 199 -23.30 2.21 -8.17
N HIS A 200 -22.54 3.23 -7.75
CA HIS A 200 -22.23 3.48 -6.35
C HIS A 200 -22.93 4.76 -5.91
N GLU A 201 -24.12 4.61 -5.32
CA GLU A 201 -25.05 5.69 -5.04
C GLU A 201 -24.44 6.74 -4.11
N TYR A 202 -23.57 6.33 -3.18
CA TYR A 202 -22.85 7.24 -2.29
C TYR A 202 -21.80 8.10 -3.01
N ASP A 203 -21.07 7.56 -4.00
CA ASP A 203 -20.08 8.35 -4.75
C ASP A 203 -20.79 9.35 -5.67
N THR A 204 -21.85 8.91 -6.35
CA THR A 204 -22.71 9.78 -7.15
C THR A 204 -23.28 10.91 -6.30
N ALA A 205 -23.89 10.61 -5.15
CA ALA A 205 -24.43 11.64 -4.27
C ALA A 205 -23.37 12.58 -3.71
N THR A 206 -22.17 12.08 -3.42
CA THR A 206 -21.04 12.90 -2.94
C THR A 206 -20.58 13.87 -4.00
N ARG A 207 -20.42 13.42 -5.24
CA ARG A 207 -20.01 14.28 -6.35
C ARG A 207 -21.07 15.32 -6.69
N MET A 208 -22.33 14.92 -6.72
CA MET A 208 -23.46 15.83 -6.96
C MET A 208 -23.49 16.95 -5.93
N GLU A 209 -23.41 16.62 -4.65
CA GLU A 209 -23.41 17.60 -3.56
C GLU A 209 -22.18 18.52 -3.63
N GLN A 210 -21.00 18.00 -3.94
CA GLN A 210 -19.79 18.81 -4.13
C GLN A 210 -19.90 19.82 -5.26
N HIS A 211 -20.77 19.58 -6.24
CA HIS A 211 -21.04 20.51 -7.36
C HIS A 211 -22.34 21.31 -7.15
N GLY A 212 -22.90 21.32 -5.93
CA GLY A 212 -24.08 22.11 -5.58
C GLY A 212 -25.40 21.56 -6.09
N TYR A 213 -25.44 20.32 -6.58
CA TYR A 213 -26.67 19.70 -7.08
C TYR A 213 -27.52 19.09 -5.96
N SER A 214 -28.83 19.35 -6.01
CA SER A 214 -29.81 18.76 -5.10
C SER A 214 -30.35 17.42 -5.62
N LEU A 215 -30.58 16.50 -4.68
CA LEU A 215 -31.23 15.22 -4.94
C LEU A 215 -32.59 15.20 -4.24
N TYR A 216 -33.62 14.69 -4.90
CA TYR A 216 -34.99 14.68 -4.36
C TYR A 216 -35.48 13.26 -4.14
N PHE A 217 -36.27 13.04 -3.08
CA PHE A 217 -36.88 11.76 -2.78
C PHE A 217 -38.39 11.84 -2.98
N SER A 218 -38.97 10.86 -3.69
CA SER A 218 -40.42 10.72 -3.87
C SER A 218 -40.89 9.31 -3.49
N PRO A 219 -41.81 9.13 -2.53
CA PRO A 219 -42.31 7.81 -2.15
C PRO A 219 -43.16 7.14 -3.24
N ARG A 220 -43.58 7.88 -4.27
CA ARG A 220 -44.33 7.35 -5.42
C ARG A 220 -43.46 6.49 -6.34
N ILE A 221 -42.17 6.76 -6.38
CA ILE A 221 -41.21 5.98 -7.17
C ILE A 221 -40.89 4.72 -6.36
N GLN A 222 -41.19 3.54 -6.89
CA GLN A 222 -41.01 2.27 -6.17
C GLN A 222 -40.16 1.27 -6.96
N SER A 223 -39.15 0.71 -6.31
CA SER A 223 -38.36 -0.39 -6.87
C SER A 223 -38.13 -1.46 -5.82
N ALA A 224 -37.78 -2.67 -6.27
CA ALA A 224 -37.41 -3.76 -5.40
C ALA A 224 -36.03 -4.33 -5.77
N LEU A 225 -35.23 -4.72 -4.78
CA LEU A 225 -33.92 -5.34 -4.96
C LEU A 225 -33.90 -6.74 -4.36
N THR A 226 -33.58 -7.74 -5.18
CA THR A 226 -33.48 -9.13 -4.70
C THR A 226 -32.11 -9.37 -4.07
N MET A 227 -32.08 -9.77 -2.80
CA MET A 227 -30.87 -10.04 -2.04
C MET A 227 -30.15 -11.30 -2.52
N ARG A 228 -28.81 -11.27 -2.48
CA ARG A 228 -27.96 -12.44 -2.78
C ARG A 228 -28.03 -13.45 -1.63
N ALA A 229 -27.79 -14.73 -1.93
CA ALA A 229 -28.05 -15.84 -0.99
C ALA A 229 -27.00 -16.03 0.11
N ASP A 230 -25.79 -15.46 -0.01
CA ASP A 230 -24.64 -15.76 0.85
C ASP A 230 -24.31 -14.63 1.85
N LEU A 231 -23.93 -15.01 3.07
CA LEU A 231 -23.41 -14.11 4.11
C LEU A 231 -22.06 -13.50 3.71
N PHE A 232 -21.19 -14.20 2.97
CA PHE A 232 -19.92 -13.64 2.49
C PHE A 232 -20.14 -12.51 1.48
N ASP A 233 -21.10 -12.68 0.57
CA ASP A 233 -21.53 -11.63 -0.35
C ASP A 233 -22.08 -10.43 0.41
N LEU A 234 -22.89 -10.66 1.45
CA LEU A 234 -23.45 -9.62 2.30
C LEU A 234 -22.35 -8.86 3.06
N LEU A 235 -21.35 -9.57 3.57
CA LEU A 235 -20.18 -8.99 4.23
C LEU A 235 -19.40 -8.06 3.29
N GLY A 236 -19.08 -8.56 2.09
CA GLY A 236 -18.37 -7.79 1.07
C GLY A 236 -19.16 -6.56 0.62
N TRP A 237 -20.46 -6.73 0.39
CA TRP A 237 -21.36 -5.62 0.07
C TRP A 237 -21.37 -4.56 1.17
N ALA A 238 -21.55 -4.96 2.43
CA ALA A 238 -21.56 -4.05 3.57
C ALA A 238 -20.20 -3.32 3.73
N GLY A 239 -19.09 -4.00 3.50
CA GLY A 239 -17.74 -3.40 3.51
C GLY A 239 -17.55 -2.32 2.47
N VAL A 240 -18.00 -2.54 1.24
CA VAL A 240 -17.93 -1.51 0.20
C VAL A 240 -18.79 -0.29 0.54
N HIS A 241 -19.97 -0.51 1.13
CA HIS A 241 -20.88 0.56 1.54
C HIS A 241 -20.31 1.36 2.74
N GLY A 242 -19.72 0.68 3.72
CA GLY A 242 -19.03 1.31 4.84
C GLY A 242 -17.86 2.19 4.41
N HIS A 243 -17.03 1.68 3.48
CA HIS A 243 -15.94 2.46 2.91
C HIS A 243 -16.40 3.72 2.18
N ALA A 244 -17.43 3.59 1.34
CA ALA A 244 -18.00 4.72 0.61
C ALA A 244 -18.61 5.76 1.58
N TRP A 245 -19.28 5.30 2.64
CA TRP A 245 -19.85 6.16 3.68
C TRP A 245 -18.77 6.94 4.45
N ALA A 246 -17.67 6.28 4.84
CA ALA A 246 -16.55 6.95 5.52
C ALA A 246 -15.89 8.03 4.67
N ILE A 247 -15.73 7.79 3.35
CA ILE A 247 -15.23 8.80 2.42
C ILE A 247 -16.21 9.98 2.34
N ARG A 248 -17.52 9.71 2.27
CA ARG A 248 -18.55 10.75 2.26
C ARG A 248 -18.50 11.58 3.54
N ALA A 249 -18.42 10.95 4.71
CA ALA A 249 -18.26 11.62 6.00
C ALA A 249 -17.06 12.59 6.00
N LYS A 250 -15.91 12.14 5.46
CA LYS A 250 -14.70 12.97 5.34
C LYS A 250 -14.85 14.15 4.37
N LYS A 251 -15.55 13.97 3.26
CA LYS A 251 -15.65 14.96 2.17
C LYS A 251 -16.78 15.97 2.31
N THR A 252 -17.89 15.56 2.92
CA THR A 252 -19.14 16.35 3.00
C THR A 252 -19.55 16.68 4.43
N GLY A 253 -18.80 16.21 5.43
CA GLY A 253 -19.15 16.37 6.83
C GLY A 253 -20.33 15.50 7.29
N ALA A 254 -20.71 14.48 6.51
CA ALA A 254 -21.77 13.56 6.89
C ALA A 254 -21.46 12.87 8.23
N GLN A 255 -22.46 12.76 9.12
CA GLN A 255 -22.26 12.21 10.45
C GLN A 255 -21.90 10.72 10.43
N LEU A 256 -20.77 10.37 11.06
CA LEU A 256 -20.37 8.99 11.30
C LEU A 256 -20.78 8.58 12.72
N ARG A 257 -21.80 7.71 12.85
CA ARG A 257 -22.24 7.23 14.17
C ARG A 257 -21.28 6.16 14.69
N VAL A 258 -20.80 6.32 15.92
CA VAL A 258 -19.83 5.43 16.59
C VAL A 258 -20.28 3.96 16.56
N ARG A 259 -21.58 3.71 16.69
CA ARG A 259 -22.17 2.36 16.63
C ARG A 259 -21.80 1.55 15.39
N PHE A 260 -21.55 2.20 14.26
CA PHE A 260 -21.16 1.51 13.02
C PHE A 260 -19.70 1.05 13.03
N LEU A 261 -18.86 1.66 13.86
CA LEU A 261 -17.45 1.27 14.05
C LEU A 261 -17.26 0.26 15.17
N LEU A 262 -18.19 0.22 16.13
CA LEU A 262 -18.12 -0.59 17.35
C LEU A 262 -17.78 -2.07 17.11
N PRO A 263 -18.36 -2.80 16.13
CA PRO A 263 -18.04 -4.22 15.92
C PRO A 263 -16.60 -4.42 15.45
N ALA A 264 -16.11 -3.54 14.57
CA ALA A 264 -14.76 -3.63 14.06
C ALA A 264 -13.72 -3.17 15.11
N LEU A 265 -14.07 -2.18 15.93
CA LEU A 265 -13.27 -1.76 17.09
C LEU A 265 -13.23 -2.85 18.18
N LEU A 266 -14.33 -3.53 18.45
CA LEU A 266 -14.38 -4.68 19.35
C LEU A 266 -13.50 -5.81 18.85
N LEU A 267 -13.55 -6.12 17.54
CA LEU A 267 -12.71 -7.17 16.95
C LEU A 267 -11.23 -6.81 17.01
N LEU A 268 -10.89 -5.53 16.76
CA LEU A 268 -9.54 -5.01 16.96
C LEU A 268 -9.11 -5.10 18.43
N ALA A 269 -9.99 -4.71 19.35
CA ALA A 269 -9.73 -4.73 20.79
C ALA A 269 -9.50 -6.15 21.30
N VAL A 270 -10.36 -7.10 20.92
CA VAL A 270 -10.20 -8.54 21.22
C VAL A 270 -8.90 -9.08 20.63
N ALA A 271 -8.57 -8.72 19.38
CA ALA A 271 -7.29 -9.13 18.78
C ALA A 271 -6.08 -8.53 19.52
N THR A 272 -6.13 -7.26 19.92
CA THR A 272 -5.05 -6.64 20.72
C THR A 272 -4.95 -7.22 22.12
N LEU A 273 -6.07 -7.56 22.76
CA LEU A 273 -6.12 -8.22 24.06
C LEU A 273 -5.61 -9.66 24.00
N ALA A 274 -5.92 -10.39 22.92
CA ALA A 274 -5.36 -11.73 22.71
C ALA A 274 -3.83 -11.70 22.51
N LEU A 275 -3.27 -10.56 22.08
CA LEU A 275 -1.83 -10.36 21.90
C LEU A 275 -1.13 -9.87 23.19
N LEU A 276 -1.87 -9.35 24.17
CA LEU A 276 -1.38 -8.78 25.43
C LEU A 276 -1.88 -9.64 26.61
N THR A 277 -1.07 -10.57 27.13
CA THR A 277 -1.44 -11.40 28.30
C THR A 277 -1.32 -10.65 29.64
N PRO A 278 -1.58 -11.32 30.77
CA PRO A 278 -2.80 -11.20 31.58
C PRO A 278 -2.92 -9.89 32.38
N ALA A 279 -2.01 -8.92 32.19
CA ALA A 279 -1.97 -7.63 32.89
C ALA A 279 -3.19 -6.73 32.63
N THR A 280 -4.17 -7.20 31.85
CA THR A 280 -5.37 -6.47 31.51
C THR A 280 -6.65 -7.27 31.76
N ALA A 281 -6.74 -8.06 32.83
CA ALA A 281 -8.00 -8.71 33.23
C ALA A 281 -9.16 -7.69 33.24
N TRP A 282 -8.92 -6.47 33.72
CA TRP A 282 -9.89 -5.37 33.66
C TRP A 282 -10.23 -4.87 32.25
N ALA A 283 -9.27 -4.84 31.32
CA ALA A 283 -9.57 -4.45 29.94
C ALA A 283 -10.25 -5.60 29.17
N ALA A 284 -9.95 -6.86 29.51
CA ALA A 284 -10.67 -8.03 29.01
C ALA A 284 -12.12 -8.02 29.50
N VAL A 285 -12.36 -7.75 30.79
CA VAL A 285 -13.70 -7.54 31.35
C VAL A 285 -14.40 -6.37 30.68
N GLY A 286 -13.71 -5.25 30.45
CA GLY A 286 -14.26 -4.10 29.75
C GLY A 286 -14.68 -4.40 28.30
N VAL A 287 -13.85 -5.13 27.54
CA VAL A 287 -14.16 -5.53 26.16
C VAL A 287 -15.24 -6.60 26.11
N LEU A 288 -15.26 -7.55 27.06
CA LEU A 288 -16.34 -8.53 27.19
C LEU A 288 -17.67 -7.87 27.57
N ALA A 289 -17.66 -6.90 28.49
CA ALA A 289 -18.84 -6.13 28.87
C ALA A 289 -19.37 -5.30 27.68
N LEU A 290 -18.48 -4.63 26.96
CA LEU A 290 -18.84 -3.86 25.76
C LEU A 290 -19.38 -4.78 24.65
N GLY A 291 -18.79 -5.97 24.49
CA GLY A 291 -19.25 -7.03 23.60
C GLY A 291 -20.62 -7.59 23.99
N ALA A 292 -20.87 -7.81 25.28
CA ALA A 292 -22.14 -8.27 25.81
C ALA A 292 -23.25 -7.22 25.63
N VAL A 293 -22.96 -5.94 25.88
CA VAL A 293 -23.89 -4.82 25.62
C VAL A 293 -24.21 -4.74 24.13
N TYR A 294 -23.21 -4.87 23.26
CA TYR A 294 -23.42 -4.91 21.81
C TYR A 294 -24.26 -6.12 21.37
N ALA A 295 -24.00 -7.31 21.93
CA ALA A 295 -24.77 -8.51 21.65
C ALA A 295 -26.23 -8.34 22.11
N ALA A 296 -26.46 -7.86 23.33
CA ALA A 296 -27.79 -7.57 23.86
C ALA A 296 -28.54 -6.56 22.97
N ALA A 297 -27.88 -5.47 22.56
CA ALA A 297 -28.47 -4.49 21.65
C ALA A 297 -28.85 -5.10 20.28
N ASN A 298 -28.02 -5.99 19.72
CA ASN A 298 -28.36 -6.69 18.48
C ASN A 298 -29.49 -7.69 18.66
N VAL A 299 -29.58 -8.37 19.81
CA VAL A 299 -30.71 -9.26 20.13
C VAL A 299 -32.00 -8.45 20.25
N THR A 300 -31.99 -7.33 20.97
CA THR A 300 -33.15 -6.43 21.06
C THR A 300 -33.56 -5.93 19.67
N LEU A 301 -32.60 -5.47 18.86
CA LEU A 301 -32.87 -5.00 17.50
C LEU A 301 -33.41 -6.13 16.61
N ALA A 302 -32.82 -7.33 16.67
CA ALA A 302 -33.30 -8.50 15.94
C ALA A 302 -34.74 -8.85 16.34
N THR A 303 -35.06 -8.82 17.63
CA THR A 303 -36.41 -9.06 18.14
C THR A 303 -37.40 -8.01 17.64
N VAL A 304 -37.06 -6.72 17.74
CA VAL A 304 -37.92 -5.62 17.25
C VAL A 304 -38.18 -5.75 15.75
N LEU A 305 -37.14 -6.07 14.97
CA LEU A 305 -37.28 -6.30 13.53
C LEU A 305 -38.08 -7.56 13.22
N ALA A 306 -37.89 -8.62 14.00
CA ALA A 306 -38.59 -9.88 13.84
C ALA A 306 -40.08 -9.77 14.19
N LEU A 307 -40.48 -8.87 15.11
CA LEU A 307 -41.90 -8.62 15.45
C LEU A 307 -42.71 -8.24 14.21
N ARG A 308 -42.15 -7.45 13.28
CA ARG A 308 -42.77 -7.12 11.98
C ARG A 308 -43.06 -8.35 11.10
N SER A 309 -42.46 -9.50 11.41
CA SER A 309 -42.58 -10.77 10.68
C SER A 309 -43.12 -11.92 11.54
N ARG A 310 -43.83 -11.62 12.64
CA ARG A 310 -44.31 -12.62 13.63
C ARG A 310 -43.20 -13.56 14.12
N LEU A 311 -42.01 -13.00 14.38
CA LEU A 311 -40.80 -13.69 14.88
C LEU A 311 -40.20 -14.79 13.98
N ARG A 312 -40.75 -15.03 12.77
CA ARG A 312 -40.32 -16.12 11.88
C ARG A 312 -38.84 -16.08 11.47
N HIS A 313 -38.23 -14.89 11.45
CA HIS A 313 -36.86 -14.68 10.97
C HIS A 313 -35.84 -14.36 12.07
N LEU A 314 -36.23 -14.42 13.35
CA LEU A 314 -35.36 -14.09 14.48
C LEU A 314 -33.99 -14.83 14.47
N PRO A 315 -33.90 -16.16 14.29
CA PRO A 315 -32.60 -16.85 14.30
C PRO A 315 -31.71 -16.48 13.12
N ALA A 316 -32.29 -16.08 11.98
CA ALA A 316 -31.53 -15.65 10.80
C ALA A 316 -31.12 -14.17 10.89
N LEU A 317 -31.85 -13.34 11.63
CA LEU A 317 -31.55 -11.91 11.79
C LEU A 317 -30.26 -11.66 12.59
N LEU A 318 -29.98 -12.46 13.62
CA LEU A 318 -28.76 -12.33 14.42
C LEU A 318 -27.46 -12.43 13.59
N PRO A 319 -27.20 -13.51 12.83
CA PRO A 319 -25.98 -13.60 12.02
C PRO A 319 -25.96 -12.56 10.89
N VAL A 320 -27.11 -12.22 10.31
CA VAL A 320 -27.23 -11.19 9.27
C VAL A 320 -26.83 -9.80 9.81
N LEU A 321 -27.33 -9.40 10.98
CA LEU A 321 -27.00 -8.13 11.61
C LEU A 321 -25.51 -8.07 11.97
N ALA A 322 -24.98 -9.16 12.54
CA ALA A 322 -23.55 -9.26 12.86
C ALA A 322 -22.68 -9.07 11.61
N VAL A 323 -23.01 -9.75 10.51
CA VAL A 323 -22.30 -9.66 9.23
C VAL A 323 -22.36 -8.26 8.62
N ILE A 324 -23.54 -7.64 8.59
CA ILE A 324 -23.70 -6.28 8.03
C ILE A 324 -22.90 -5.27 8.86
N HIS A 325 -23.04 -5.30 10.18
CA HIS A 325 -22.34 -4.37 11.07
C HIS A 325 -20.82 -4.56 11.02
N LEU A 326 -20.33 -5.81 11.00
CA LEU A 326 -18.90 -6.09 10.87
C LEU A 326 -18.35 -5.60 9.53
N GLY A 327 -18.99 -5.98 8.42
CA GLY A 327 -18.57 -5.56 7.08
C GLY A 327 -18.54 -4.05 6.96
N PHE A 328 -19.64 -3.38 7.32
CA PHE A 328 -19.75 -1.92 7.27
C PHE A 328 -18.72 -1.22 8.18
N GLY A 329 -18.47 -1.74 9.39
CA GLY A 329 -17.49 -1.19 10.32
C GLY A 329 -16.05 -1.29 9.82
N VAL A 330 -15.65 -2.48 9.32
CA VAL A 330 -14.32 -2.69 8.73
C VAL A 330 -14.15 -1.81 7.49
N GLY A 331 -15.15 -1.77 6.62
CA GLY A 331 -15.17 -0.89 5.45
C GLY A 331 -14.99 0.58 5.83
N SER A 332 -15.71 1.04 6.86
CA SER A 332 -15.64 2.42 7.36
C SER A 332 -14.27 2.76 7.93
N LEU A 333 -13.68 1.89 8.75
CA LEU A 333 -12.30 2.05 9.26
C LEU A 333 -11.30 2.17 8.11
N VAL A 334 -11.39 1.28 7.11
CA VAL A 334 -10.55 1.34 5.92
C VAL A 334 -10.76 2.67 5.17
N GLY A 335 -12.00 3.16 5.03
CA GLY A 335 -12.27 4.45 4.38
C GLY A 335 -11.82 5.69 5.18
N LEU A 336 -11.75 5.61 6.50
CA LEU A 336 -11.21 6.67 7.35
C LEU A 336 -9.67 6.72 7.26
N ILE A 337 -9.02 5.56 7.31
CA ILE A 337 -7.56 5.41 7.29
C ILE A 337 -7.01 5.63 5.87
N ALA A 338 -7.66 5.06 4.85
CA ALA A 338 -7.27 5.19 3.46
C ALA A 338 -8.11 6.27 2.76
N SER A 339 -7.46 7.34 2.29
CA SER A 339 -8.10 8.38 1.46
C SER A 339 -8.43 7.91 0.04
N LYS A 340 -7.92 6.74 -0.36
CA LYS A 340 -8.08 6.17 -1.69
C LYS A 340 -8.98 4.94 -1.66
N ARG A 341 -9.76 4.81 -2.72
CA ARG A 341 -10.72 3.73 -2.99
C ARG A 341 -10.08 2.35 -2.89
N TRP A 342 -10.87 1.34 -2.53
CA TRP A 342 -10.52 -0.07 -2.77
C TRP A 342 -10.06 -0.24 -4.23
N GLY A 343 -8.79 -0.62 -4.43
CA GLY A 343 -8.13 -0.63 -5.74
C GLY A 343 -6.98 0.38 -5.92
N ALA A 344 -6.66 1.18 -4.90
CA ALA A 344 -5.35 1.83 -4.79
C ALA A 344 -4.32 0.89 -4.18
N ALA A 345 -3.04 1.15 -4.43
CA ALA A 345 -1.93 0.43 -3.81
C ALA A 345 -2.11 0.39 -2.29
N ILE A 346 -1.98 -0.81 -1.72
CA ILE A 346 -1.94 -0.97 -0.26
C ILE A 346 -0.73 -0.16 0.22
N PRO A 347 -0.87 0.73 1.21
CA PRO A 347 0.28 1.46 1.73
C PRO A 347 1.38 0.48 2.13
N LYS A 348 2.63 0.73 1.72
CA LYS A 348 3.76 -0.18 2.00
C LYS A 348 3.93 -0.50 3.49
N TRP A 349 3.47 0.36 4.39
CA TRP A 349 3.49 0.10 5.83
C TRP A 349 2.48 -0.98 6.23
N VAL A 350 1.30 -1.04 5.61
CA VAL A 350 0.27 -2.08 5.89
C VAL A 350 0.79 -3.45 5.48
N GLU A 351 1.42 -3.56 4.30
CA GLU A 351 2.05 -4.80 3.85
C GLU A 351 3.11 -5.27 4.86
N LYS A 352 4.00 -4.37 5.28
CA LYS A 352 5.04 -4.68 6.27
C LYS A 352 4.47 -5.06 7.63
N SER A 353 3.46 -4.33 8.11
CA SER A 353 2.79 -4.65 9.38
C SER A 353 2.11 -6.01 9.34
N ALA A 354 1.49 -6.37 8.22
CA ALA A 354 0.88 -7.69 8.05
C ALA A 354 1.92 -8.82 8.10
N VAL A 355 3.09 -8.59 7.49
CA VAL A 355 4.22 -9.52 7.55
C VAL A 355 4.76 -9.68 8.98
N ILE A 356 4.99 -8.58 9.68
CA ILE A 356 5.51 -8.60 11.08
C ILE A 356 4.51 -9.29 12.01
N LEU A 357 3.21 -8.99 11.86
CA LEU A 357 2.16 -9.61 12.66
C LEU A 357 2.06 -11.12 12.38
N SER A 358 2.15 -11.52 11.10
CA SER A 358 2.20 -12.94 10.72
C SER A 358 3.38 -13.65 11.38
N ASP A 359 4.57 -13.05 11.35
CA ASP A 359 5.75 -13.64 11.99
C ASP A 359 5.61 -13.72 13.51
N TYR A 360 5.07 -12.68 14.15
CA TYR A 360 4.79 -12.71 15.59
C TYR A 360 3.88 -13.88 15.94
N THR A 361 2.76 -14.01 15.24
CA THR A 361 1.83 -15.13 15.48
C THR A 361 2.47 -16.49 15.22
N ALA A 362 3.25 -16.63 14.15
CA ALA A 362 3.90 -17.88 13.79
C ALA A 362 4.99 -18.29 14.79
N ILE A 363 5.85 -17.35 15.20
CA ILE A 363 6.95 -17.61 16.15
C ILE A 363 6.39 -17.92 17.54
N THR A 364 5.42 -17.13 18.01
CA THR A 364 4.80 -17.35 19.32
C THR A 364 4.02 -18.67 19.33
N ALA A 365 3.25 -18.98 18.29
CA ALA A 365 2.56 -20.27 18.18
C ALA A 365 3.53 -21.45 18.10
N ALA A 366 4.62 -21.33 17.33
CA ALA A 366 5.66 -22.35 17.25
C ALA A 366 6.35 -22.57 18.61
N PHE A 367 6.60 -21.50 19.37
CA PHE A 367 7.16 -21.59 20.72
C PHE A 367 6.21 -22.33 21.68
N PHE A 368 4.93 -21.97 21.72
CA PHE A 368 3.96 -22.66 22.58
C PHE A 368 3.73 -24.11 22.14
N ALA A 369 3.67 -24.38 20.84
CA ALA A 369 3.58 -25.74 20.31
C ALA A 369 4.81 -26.57 20.70
N TRP A 370 6.01 -26.00 20.60
CA TRP A 370 7.24 -26.64 21.03
C TRP A 370 7.28 -26.88 22.54
N ALA A 371 6.85 -25.90 23.36
CA ALA A 371 6.78 -26.02 24.81
C ALA A 371 5.77 -27.09 25.26
N HIS A 372 4.60 -27.14 24.62
CA HIS A 372 3.59 -28.17 24.88
C HIS A 372 4.07 -29.57 24.46
N LEU A 373 4.65 -29.70 23.26
CA LEU A 373 5.23 -30.97 22.79
C LEU A 373 6.32 -31.48 23.75
N ARG A 374 7.16 -30.58 24.27
CA ARG A 374 8.20 -30.91 25.26
C ARG A 374 7.61 -31.36 26.60
N SER A 375 6.49 -30.78 27.01
CA SER A 375 5.77 -31.14 28.24
C SER A 375 5.13 -32.53 28.14
N GLU A 376 4.41 -32.81 27.05
CA GLU A 376 3.77 -34.12 26.81
C GLU A 376 4.79 -35.26 26.71
N LEU A 377 5.98 -34.98 26.17
CA LEU A 377 7.07 -35.95 26.10
C LEU A 377 7.80 -36.15 27.46
N GLY A 378 7.36 -35.48 28.54
CA GLY A 378 7.91 -35.63 29.89
C GLY A 378 9.35 -35.16 30.05
N LEU A 379 9.83 -34.29 29.15
CA LEU A 379 11.25 -33.93 29.09
C LEU A 379 11.65 -32.87 30.12
N PHE A 380 10.74 -31.96 30.50
CA PHE A 380 10.97 -30.87 31.48
C PHE A 380 9.66 -30.39 32.13
N ALA A 381 9.76 -29.62 33.22
CA ALA A 381 8.63 -29.04 33.94
C ALA A 381 7.78 -28.09 33.07
N ILE A 382 6.47 -28.08 33.30
CA ILE A 382 5.52 -27.15 32.70
C ILE A 382 5.93 -25.73 33.12
N LEU A 383 6.20 -24.87 32.14
CA LEU A 383 6.40 -23.45 32.41
C LEU A 383 5.05 -22.82 32.74
N ASP A 384 4.99 -22.05 33.82
CA ASP A 384 3.84 -21.18 34.07
C ASP A 384 3.61 -20.27 32.86
N PHE A 385 2.34 -19.98 32.57
CA PHE A 385 1.96 -19.22 31.38
C PHE A 385 2.65 -17.85 31.31
N GLU A 386 2.82 -17.16 32.44
CA GLU A 386 3.51 -15.87 32.50
C GLU A 386 4.98 -15.97 32.08
N HIS A 387 5.70 -16.96 32.59
CA HIS A 387 7.09 -17.24 32.23
C HIS A 387 7.22 -17.66 30.77
N ALA A 388 6.33 -18.54 30.30
CA ALA A 388 6.29 -18.98 28.91
C ALA A 388 6.01 -17.80 27.97
N PHE A 389 5.08 -16.91 28.33
CA PHE A 389 4.74 -15.73 27.54
C PHE A 389 5.88 -14.71 27.51
N PHE A 390 6.52 -14.43 28.64
CA PHE A 390 7.68 -13.55 28.69
C PHE A 390 8.82 -14.09 27.79
N LEU A 391 9.10 -15.39 27.89
CA LEU A 391 10.14 -16.04 27.08
C LEU A 391 9.78 -16.05 25.59
N ALA A 392 8.50 -16.27 25.24
CA ALA A 392 8.02 -16.19 23.86
C ALA A 392 8.25 -14.79 23.25
N ASN A 393 8.01 -13.72 24.02
CA ASN A 393 8.24 -12.35 23.56
C ASN A 393 9.72 -12.02 23.44
N LEU A 394 10.56 -12.51 24.35
CA LEU A 394 12.01 -12.34 24.26
C LEU A 394 12.57 -13.05 23.01
N ILE A 395 12.10 -14.28 22.75
CA ILE A 395 12.43 -15.06 21.57
C ILE A 395 11.94 -14.36 20.30
N PHE A 396 10.72 -13.81 20.32
CA PHE A 396 10.24 -13.00 19.21
C PHE A 396 11.11 -11.76 18.98
N ALA A 397 11.52 -11.05 20.03
CA ALA A 397 12.40 -9.89 19.90
C ALA A 397 13.76 -10.26 19.26
N PHE A 398 14.33 -11.41 19.65
CA PHE A 398 15.52 -11.98 19.01
C PHE A 398 15.28 -12.26 17.52
N TRP A 399 14.24 -13.01 17.17
CA TRP A 399 13.94 -13.33 15.77
C TRP A 399 13.59 -12.12 14.93
N PHE A 400 12.83 -11.18 15.50
CA PHE A 400 12.51 -9.91 14.87
C PHE A 400 13.80 -9.17 14.52
N LEU A 401 14.75 -9.05 15.45
CA LEU A 401 16.05 -8.42 15.19
C LEU A 401 16.85 -9.15 14.10
N VAL A 402 16.89 -10.50 14.14
CA VAL A 402 17.57 -11.30 13.11
C VAL A 402 16.92 -11.06 11.74
N PHE A 403 15.60 -11.19 11.63
CA PHE A 403 14.87 -10.99 10.37
C PHE A 403 15.02 -9.55 9.85
N LEU A 404 15.09 -8.58 10.76
CA LEU A 404 15.36 -7.18 10.48
C LEU A 404 16.75 -6.99 9.85
N LEU A 405 17.80 -7.54 10.47
CA LEU A 405 19.19 -7.44 10.00
C LEU A 405 19.42 -8.12 8.65
N PHE A 406 18.71 -9.23 8.40
CA PHE A 406 18.78 -9.96 7.14
C PHE A 406 17.82 -9.44 6.06
N GLY A 407 17.01 -8.42 6.36
CA GLY A 407 16.14 -7.75 5.37
C GLY A 407 14.90 -8.54 4.96
N LEU A 408 14.43 -9.49 5.79
CA LEU A 408 13.23 -10.30 5.55
C LEU A 408 11.90 -9.51 5.61
N TYR A 409 11.96 -8.23 6.04
CA TYR A 409 10.85 -7.27 6.05
C TYR A 409 10.92 -6.22 4.93
N GLY A 410 11.82 -6.41 3.95
CA GLY A 410 11.91 -5.58 2.75
C GLY A 410 10.69 -5.71 1.82
N ALA A 411 10.62 -4.89 0.77
CA ALA A 411 9.63 -5.06 -0.29
C ALA A 411 10.09 -6.19 -1.24
N TRP A 412 9.54 -7.39 -1.07
CA TRP A 412 9.94 -8.60 -1.81
C TRP A 412 8.98 -8.90 -2.97
N ASN A 413 8.36 -7.88 -3.56
CA ASN A 413 7.26 -7.96 -4.54
C ASN A 413 7.60 -8.73 -5.84
N ALA A 414 8.76 -9.39 -5.89
CA ALA A 414 9.34 -10.10 -7.00
C ALA A 414 9.95 -11.46 -6.65
N ALA A 415 10.32 -11.74 -5.40
CA ALA A 415 11.12 -12.92 -5.08
C ALA A 415 10.31 -14.22 -5.23
N SER A 416 10.98 -15.28 -5.71
CA SER A 416 10.37 -16.61 -5.76
C SER A 416 9.94 -17.05 -4.37
N ARG A 417 8.77 -17.70 -4.26
CA ARG A 417 8.29 -18.31 -3.00
C ARG A 417 9.30 -19.32 -2.45
N LEU A 418 10.04 -19.99 -3.32
CA LEU A 418 11.09 -20.92 -2.94
C LEU A 418 12.31 -20.18 -2.38
N ASP A 419 12.71 -19.07 -3.00
CA ASP A 419 13.84 -18.27 -2.53
C ASP A 419 13.55 -17.66 -1.15
N GLU A 420 12.32 -17.17 -0.92
CA GLU A 420 11.87 -16.70 0.39
C GLU A 420 11.90 -17.82 1.43
N SER A 421 11.38 -19.00 1.11
CA SER A 421 11.41 -20.17 2.01
C SER A 421 12.84 -20.64 2.33
N ILE A 422 13.73 -20.69 1.33
CA ILE A 422 15.14 -21.06 1.51
C ILE A 422 15.87 -20.01 2.36
N ALA A 423 15.60 -18.72 2.13
CA ALA A 423 16.17 -17.64 2.93
C ALA A 423 15.73 -17.75 4.39
N ILE A 424 14.42 -17.96 4.65
CA ILE A 424 13.88 -18.16 6.00
C ILE A 424 14.54 -19.38 6.65
N ALA A 425 14.58 -20.53 5.98
CA ALA A 425 15.19 -21.74 6.54
C ALA A 425 16.68 -21.54 6.89
N LYS A 426 17.45 -20.86 6.03
CA LYS A 426 18.86 -20.53 6.28
C LYS A 426 19.03 -19.55 7.46
N ILE A 427 18.20 -18.51 7.53
CA ILE A 427 18.29 -17.49 8.58
C ILE A 427 17.84 -18.05 9.93
N VAL A 428 16.74 -18.82 9.96
CA VAL A 428 16.28 -19.54 11.15
C VAL A 428 17.31 -20.61 11.56
N GLY A 429 17.89 -21.34 10.60
CA GLY A 429 18.98 -22.28 10.88
C GLY A 429 20.20 -21.61 11.52
N GLY A 430 20.67 -20.50 10.94
CA GLY A 430 21.78 -19.73 11.50
C GLY A 430 21.47 -19.11 12.87
N GLY A 431 20.24 -18.64 13.07
CA GLY A 431 19.80 -18.10 14.37
C GLY A 431 19.70 -19.17 15.45
N VAL A 432 19.19 -20.37 15.12
CA VAL A 432 19.17 -21.50 16.07
C VAL A 432 20.60 -21.99 16.35
N LEU A 433 21.49 -22.01 15.36
CA LEU A 433 22.90 -22.29 15.58
C LEU A 433 23.54 -21.25 16.53
N LEU A 434 23.19 -19.98 16.39
CA LEU A 434 23.66 -18.95 17.32
C LEU A 434 23.12 -19.18 18.74
N ILE A 435 21.83 -19.49 18.90
CA ILE A 435 21.24 -19.85 20.19
C ILE A 435 22.01 -21.05 20.78
N PHE A 436 22.24 -22.09 19.98
CA PHE A 436 23.01 -23.26 20.36
C PHE A 436 24.41 -22.90 20.88
N LEU A 437 25.14 -22.02 20.16
CA LEU A 437 26.49 -21.58 20.57
C LEU A 437 26.46 -20.73 21.85
N LEU A 438 25.44 -19.89 22.03
CA LEU A 438 25.30 -19.05 23.22
C LEU A 438 24.89 -19.84 24.46
N THR A 439 24.17 -20.95 24.28
CA THR A 439 23.77 -21.86 25.36
C THR A 439 24.72 -23.05 25.51
N LEU A 440 25.87 -23.04 24.82
CA LEU A 440 26.82 -24.14 24.83
C LEU A 440 27.53 -24.20 26.19
N ASP A 441 27.39 -25.32 26.87
CA ASP A 441 28.05 -25.61 28.14
C ASP A 441 29.15 -26.65 27.89
N TRP A 442 30.40 -26.19 27.80
CA TRP A 442 31.54 -27.00 27.36
C TRP A 442 31.74 -28.26 28.21
N GLU A 443 31.48 -28.19 29.52
CA GLU A 443 31.65 -29.33 30.42
C GLU A 443 30.53 -30.37 30.23
N ARG A 444 29.26 -29.94 30.28
CA ARG A 444 28.11 -30.85 30.14
C ARG A 444 27.96 -31.46 28.76
N ASP A 445 28.32 -30.70 27.73
CA ASP A 445 27.99 -31.07 26.37
C ASP A 445 29.08 -31.87 25.64
N LEU A 446 30.32 -31.89 26.15
CA LEU A 446 31.35 -32.85 25.69
C LEU A 446 31.15 -34.24 26.29
N GLU A 447 30.66 -34.31 27.53
CA GLU A 447 30.37 -35.59 28.21
C GLU A 447 29.10 -36.26 27.66
N ASN A 448 28.12 -35.48 27.19
CA ASN A 448 26.89 -35.96 26.57
C ASN A 448 26.57 -35.21 25.27
N PRO A 449 27.25 -35.53 24.15
CA PRO A 449 27.12 -34.78 22.89
C PRO A 449 25.69 -34.79 22.31
N ILE A 450 24.88 -35.80 22.66
CA ILE A 450 23.46 -35.91 22.30
C ILE A 450 22.60 -35.72 23.56
N SER A 451 22.78 -34.60 24.28
CA SER A 451 21.87 -34.27 25.38
C SER A 451 20.45 -34.09 24.82
N ARG A 452 19.43 -34.63 25.51
CA ARG A 452 18.01 -34.52 25.08
C ARG A 452 17.57 -33.07 24.84
N GLY A 453 18.20 -32.11 25.54
CA GLY A 453 18.02 -30.68 25.34
C GLY A 453 18.45 -30.16 23.95
N ARG A 454 19.47 -30.77 23.34
CA ARG A 454 20.00 -30.35 22.03
C ARG A 454 19.19 -30.89 20.85
N MET A 455 18.64 -32.11 20.96
CA MET A 455 17.65 -32.61 19.98
C MET A 455 16.39 -31.73 19.95
N LEU A 456 16.03 -31.10 21.08
CA LEU A 456 14.91 -30.16 21.17
C LEU A 456 15.15 -28.85 20.41
N LEU A 457 16.41 -28.45 20.17
CA LEU A 457 16.71 -27.29 19.32
C LEU A 457 16.44 -27.59 17.84
N ALA A 458 16.64 -28.84 17.40
CA ALA A 458 16.28 -29.26 16.05
C ALA A 458 14.75 -29.29 15.84
N SER A 459 13.99 -29.77 16.84
CA SER A 459 12.52 -29.72 16.77
C SER A 459 11.99 -28.28 16.85
N TYR A 460 12.62 -27.42 17.64
CA TYR A 460 12.34 -25.98 17.67
C TYR A 460 12.60 -25.33 16.30
N TRP A 461 13.75 -25.61 15.69
CA TRP A 461 14.10 -25.13 14.35
C TRP A 461 13.04 -25.53 13.31
N LEU A 462 12.64 -26.81 13.29
CA LEU A 462 11.60 -27.32 12.39
C LEU A 462 10.27 -26.59 12.59
N LEU A 463 9.82 -26.42 13.83
CA LEU A 463 8.56 -25.77 14.15
C LEU A 463 8.56 -24.28 13.78
N VAL A 464 9.60 -23.54 14.14
CA VAL A 464 9.71 -22.11 13.82
C VAL A 464 9.84 -21.90 12.31
N ALA A 465 10.74 -22.63 11.64
CA ALA A 465 10.91 -22.52 10.20
C ALA A 465 9.61 -22.88 9.47
N GLY A 466 8.97 -24.00 9.84
CA GLY A 466 7.70 -24.45 9.26
C GLY A 466 6.55 -23.45 9.47
N ALA A 467 6.39 -22.94 10.69
CA ALA A 467 5.34 -21.98 11.01
C ALA A 467 5.53 -20.65 10.27
N VAL A 468 6.76 -20.09 10.26
CA VAL A 468 7.06 -18.84 9.56
C VAL A 468 6.89 -19.01 8.05
N ILE A 469 7.42 -20.09 7.46
CA ILE A 469 7.23 -20.38 6.02
C ILE A 469 5.75 -20.48 5.70
N THR A 470 4.96 -21.21 6.49
CA THR A 470 3.52 -21.38 6.27
C THR A 470 2.77 -20.06 6.35
N GLY A 471 3.03 -19.25 7.40
CA GLY A 471 2.45 -17.92 7.55
C GLY A 471 2.79 -16.99 6.38
N ARG A 472 4.06 -16.97 5.95
CA ARG A 472 4.50 -16.23 4.77
C ARG A 472 3.81 -16.71 3.49
N MET A 473 3.71 -18.02 3.29
CA MET A 473 3.03 -18.60 2.13
C MET A 473 1.53 -18.25 2.09
N MET A 474 0.85 -18.27 3.22
CA MET A 474 -0.54 -17.83 3.34
C MET A 474 -0.69 -16.33 3.02
N LEU A 475 0.16 -15.49 3.60
CA LEU A 475 0.14 -14.05 3.37
C LEU A 475 0.39 -13.69 1.90
N ARG A 476 1.41 -14.30 1.27
CA ARG A 476 1.72 -14.11 -0.16
C ARG A 476 0.59 -14.61 -1.07
N THR A 477 -0.08 -15.69 -0.71
CA THR A 477 -1.24 -16.20 -1.45
C THR A 477 -2.41 -15.23 -1.36
N THR A 478 -2.69 -14.70 -0.18
CA THR A 478 -3.73 -13.68 0.03
C THR A 478 -3.41 -12.40 -0.72
N GLN A 479 -2.17 -11.91 -0.62
CA GLN A 479 -1.69 -10.74 -1.36
C GLN A 479 -1.86 -10.91 -2.87
N ARG A 480 -1.46 -12.08 -3.41
CA ARG A 480 -1.62 -12.39 -4.84
C ARG A 480 -3.08 -12.36 -5.26
N ARG A 481 -3.99 -12.99 -4.50
CA ARG A 481 -5.43 -12.98 -4.79
C ARG A 481 -6.01 -11.56 -4.76
N LEU A 482 -5.55 -10.72 -3.82
CA LEU A 482 -5.95 -9.31 -3.77
C LEU A 482 -5.49 -8.56 -5.02
N LEU A 483 -4.24 -8.74 -5.44
CA LEU A 483 -3.68 -8.12 -6.65
C LEU A 483 -4.39 -8.60 -7.93
N GLU A 484 -4.67 -9.90 -8.05
CA GLU A 484 -5.43 -10.49 -9.16
C GLU A 484 -6.86 -9.94 -9.25
N ASN A 485 -7.48 -9.65 -8.10
CA ASN A 485 -8.78 -8.98 -8.02
C ASN A 485 -8.70 -7.45 -8.21
N GLY A 486 -7.52 -6.91 -8.53
CA GLY A 486 -7.29 -5.49 -8.79
C GLY A 486 -7.15 -4.61 -7.55
N ILE A 487 -6.98 -5.22 -6.37
CA ILE A 487 -6.79 -4.55 -5.08
C ILE A 487 -5.30 -4.47 -4.79
N GLY A 488 -4.76 -3.27 -4.55
CA GLY A 488 -3.34 -3.08 -4.25
C GLY A 488 -2.45 -2.80 -5.46
N LEU A 489 -3.02 -2.53 -6.65
CA LEU A 489 -2.24 -2.20 -7.84
C LEU A 489 -1.69 -0.75 -7.80
N HIS A 490 -0.41 -0.60 -8.14
CA HIS A 490 0.30 0.66 -8.31
C HIS A 490 -0.06 1.32 -9.65
N ARG A 491 -0.25 2.63 -9.65
CA ARG A 491 -0.54 3.39 -10.88
C ARG A 491 0.75 3.57 -11.66
N THR A 492 0.82 2.94 -12.82
CA THR A 492 2.06 2.78 -13.57
C THR A 492 1.99 3.45 -14.93
N VAL A 493 3.02 4.20 -15.30
CA VAL A 493 3.20 4.74 -16.65
C VAL A 493 4.34 4.01 -17.33
N ILE A 494 4.18 3.71 -18.62
CA ILE A 494 5.26 3.16 -19.43
C ILE A 494 5.87 4.30 -20.25
N VAL A 495 7.15 4.58 -20.03
CA VAL A 495 7.92 5.56 -20.81
C VAL A 495 8.71 4.81 -21.87
N GLY A 496 8.46 5.11 -23.13
CA GLY A 496 9.06 4.43 -24.27
C GLY A 496 8.03 4.08 -25.34
N TRP A 497 8.53 3.80 -26.54
CA TRP A 497 7.70 3.57 -27.72
C TRP A 497 8.19 2.36 -28.53
N GLY A 498 7.31 1.77 -29.33
CA GLY A 498 7.63 0.63 -30.21
C GLY A 498 7.44 -0.76 -29.58
N GLN A 499 8.12 -1.76 -30.12
CA GLN A 499 7.90 -3.17 -29.80
C GLN A 499 8.26 -3.52 -28.34
N LYS A 500 9.37 -3.00 -27.80
CA LYS A 500 9.74 -3.23 -26.39
C LYS A 500 8.68 -2.72 -25.41
N ALA A 501 8.16 -1.52 -25.63
CA ALA A 501 7.10 -0.94 -24.79
C ALA A 501 5.79 -1.75 -24.89
N ARG A 502 5.49 -2.29 -26.08
CA ARG A 502 4.35 -3.20 -26.30
C ARG A 502 4.51 -4.51 -25.55
N GLU A 503 5.64 -5.17 -25.68
CA GLU A 503 5.92 -6.44 -24.98
C GLU A 503 5.83 -6.26 -23.46
N LEU A 504 6.42 -5.18 -22.94
CA LEU A 504 6.31 -4.83 -21.54
C LEU A 504 4.85 -4.64 -21.10
N TYR A 505 4.05 -3.91 -21.86
CA TYR A 505 2.63 -3.73 -21.56
C TYR A 505 1.84 -5.05 -21.60
N GLN A 506 2.09 -5.91 -22.58
CA GLN A 506 1.42 -7.20 -22.69
C GLN A 506 1.77 -8.12 -21.52
N ASN A 507 3.05 -8.16 -21.13
CA ASN A 507 3.51 -8.97 -19.99
C ASN A 507 2.91 -8.45 -18.69
N VAL A 508 2.96 -7.13 -18.45
CA VAL A 508 2.39 -6.52 -17.24
C VAL A 508 0.87 -6.74 -17.16
N SER A 509 0.18 -6.62 -18.28
CA SER A 509 -1.29 -6.79 -18.34
C SER A 509 -1.72 -8.25 -18.21
N LYS A 510 -0.89 -9.20 -18.65
CA LYS A 510 -1.14 -10.65 -18.54
C LYS A 510 -1.01 -11.16 -17.11
N TYR A 511 -0.17 -10.52 -16.29
CA TYR A 511 0.08 -10.94 -14.90
C TYR A 511 -0.27 -9.83 -13.89
N PRO A 512 -1.56 -9.65 -13.54
CA PRO A 512 -1.98 -8.66 -12.54
C PRO A 512 -1.31 -8.81 -11.17
N ALA A 513 -0.86 -10.03 -10.83
CA ALA A 513 -0.07 -10.32 -9.63
C ALA A 513 1.26 -9.54 -9.53
N LEU A 514 1.74 -8.95 -10.64
CA LEU A 514 2.89 -8.04 -10.64
C LEU A 514 2.61 -6.72 -9.92
N GLY A 515 1.36 -6.43 -9.59
CA GLY A 515 1.00 -5.25 -8.81
C GLY A 515 0.96 -3.96 -9.61
N TYR A 516 1.02 -4.00 -10.94
CA TYR A 516 1.01 -2.80 -11.78
C TYR A 516 -0.34 -2.58 -12.45
N ARG A 517 -0.78 -1.33 -12.47
CA ARG A 517 -1.91 -0.85 -13.24
C ARG A 517 -1.44 0.19 -14.23
N VAL A 518 -1.21 -0.22 -15.47
CA VAL A 518 -0.79 0.68 -16.54
C VAL A 518 -1.90 1.68 -16.83
N ILE A 519 -1.65 2.96 -16.54
CA ILE A 519 -2.61 4.05 -16.77
C ILE A 519 -2.41 4.74 -18.11
N GLY A 520 -1.21 4.63 -18.71
CA GLY A 520 -0.84 5.40 -19.89
C GLY A 520 0.58 5.16 -20.38
N PHE A 521 0.83 5.55 -21.63
CA PHE A 521 2.17 5.62 -22.22
C PHE A 521 2.65 7.07 -22.27
N VAL A 522 3.97 7.27 -22.18
CA VAL A 522 4.64 8.56 -22.41
C VAL A 522 5.67 8.37 -23.53
N ALA A 523 5.53 9.19 -24.58
CA ALA A 523 6.38 9.12 -25.76
C ALA A 523 7.71 9.88 -25.55
N PRO A 524 8.85 9.38 -26.06
CA PRO A 524 10.15 10.06 -25.94
C PRO A 524 10.23 11.41 -26.68
N ALA A 525 9.50 11.56 -27.78
CA ALA A 525 9.41 12.76 -28.61
C ALA A 525 7.95 12.99 -29.06
N GLU A 526 7.65 14.13 -29.70
CA GLU A 526 6.36 14.38 -30.37
C GLU A 526 6.17 13.35 -31.51
N SER A 527 5.63 12.18 -31.16
CA SER A 527 5.18 11.21 -32.14
C SER A 527 3.79 11.64 -32.60
N ASP A 528 3.74 12.21 -33.78
CA ASP A 528 2.53 12.66 -34.43
C ASP A 528 1.52 11.49 -34.59
N LYS A 529 0.25 11.75 -34.27
CA LYS A 529 -0.97 11.04 -34.76
C LYS A 529 -1.66 9.90 -33.99
N LEU A 530 -1.26 9.48 -32.77
CA LEU A 530 -2.04 8.47 -32.01
C LEU A 530 -2.28 8.85 -30.54
N HIS A 531 -3.51 9.26 -30.21
CA HIS A 531 -3.97 9.47 -28.81
C HIS A 531 -3.99 8.17 -27.97
N ARG A 532 -3.85 7.00 -28.59
CA ARG A 532 -3.86 5.69 -27.94
C ARG A 532 -2.82 4.76 -28.53
N PHE A 533 -2.09 4.07 -27.67
CA PHE A 533 -1.19 2.98 -28.02
C PHE A 533 -1.76 1.67 -27.45
N HIS A 534 -2.13 0.72 -28.31
CA HIS A 534 -2.76 -0.56 -27.94
C HIS A 534 -4.00 -0.46 -27.03
N GLY A 535 -4.83 0.59 -27.21
CA GLY A 535 -6.06 0.80 -26.45
C GLY A 535 -5.86 1.50 -25.10
N VAL A 536 -4.62 1.83 -24.74
CA VAL A 536 -4.23 2.63 -23.57
C VAL A 536 -3.93 4.07 -24.02
N PRO A 537 -4.34 5.11 -23.27
CA PRO A 537 -4.08 6.49 -23.66
C PRO A 537 -2.57 6.81 -23.64
N VAL A 538 -2.14 7.63 -24.60
CA VAL A 538 -0.85 8.33 -24.52
C VAL A 538 -1.09 9.60 -23.70
N LEU A 539 -0.44 9.72 -22.55
CA LEU A 539 -0.69 10.82 -21.59
C LEU A 539 0.08 12.10 -21.96
N GLY A 540 1.13 11.98 -22.78
CA GLY A 540 1.92 13.11 -23.26
C GLY A 540 3.33 12.70 -23.67
N VAL A 541 4.19 13.70 -23.79
CA VAL A 541 5.62 13.59 -24.14
C VAL A 541 6.51 13.62 -22.91
N LEU A 542 7.74 13.15 -23.07
CA LEU A 542 8.78 13.05 -22.03
C LEU A 542 8.97 14.36 -21.27
N ASP A 543 8.89 15.50 -21.95
CA ASP A 543 9.16 16.81 -21.35
C ASP A 543 8.13 17.22 -20.29
N ARG A 544 6.94 16.61 -20.29
CA ARG A 544 5.87 16.85 -19.31
C ARG A 544 5.71 15.67 -18.34
N LEU A 545 6.73 14.82 -18.17
CA LEU A 545 6.64 13.63 -17.33
C LEU A 545 6.33 13.99 -15.87
N ALA A 546 6.94 15.05 -15.34
CA ALA A 546 6.68 15.54 -13.99
C ALA A 546 5.20 15.92 -13.77
N ASP A 547 4.60 16.65 -14.72
CA ASP A 547 3.19 17.04 -14.69
C ASP A 547 2.26 15.83 -14.76
N ILE A 548 2.58 14.87 -15.63
CA ILE A 548 1.82 13.63 -15.79
C ILE A 548 1.84 12.84 -14.48
N VAL A 549 3.01 12.74 -13.84
CA VAL A 549 3.19 12.07 -12.56
C VAL A 549 2.29 12.67 -11.49
N LEU A 550 2.30 14.01 -11.35
CA LEU A 550 1.51 14.72 -10.34
C LEU A 550 0.01 14.65 -10.62
N ARG A 551 -0.42 14.95 -11.85
CA ARG A 551 -1.85 14.98 -12.24
C ARG A 551 -2.50 13.61 -12.15
N HIS A 552 -1.80 12.55 -12.59
CA HIS A 552 -2.36 11.21 -12.61
C HIS A 552 -2.04 10.36 -11.37
N GLN A 553 -1.30 10.95 -10.42
CA GLN A 553 -0.78 10.28 -9.22
C GLN A 553 -0.07 8.98 -9.58
N VAL A 554 0.91 9.08 -10.47
CA VAL A 554 1.75 7.94 -10.86
C VAL A 554 2.61 7.55 -9.67
N GLU A 555 2.70 6.25 -9.42
CA GLU A 555 3.52 5.68 -8.34
C GLU A 555 4.74 4.95 -8.92
N GLU A 556 4.62 4.41 -10.13
CA GLU A 556 5.66 3.64 -10.80
C GLU A 556 5.83 4.08 -12.26
N ILE A 557 7.08 4.18 -12.72
CA ILE A 557 7.44 4.45 -14.10
C ILE A 557 8.25 3.27 -14.61
N LEU A 558 7.72 2.57 -15.62
CA LEU A 558 8.44 1.51 -16.31
C LEU A 558 9.05 2.05 -17.59
N ILE A 559 10.34 1.89 -17.75
CA ILE A 559 11.13 2.42 -18.86
C ILE A 559 11.39 1.29 -19.84
N ALA A 560 10.88 1.46 -21.06
CA ALA A 560 11.09 0.58 -22.20
C ALA A 560 11.73 1.38 -23.34
N LEU A 561 12.95 1.86 -23.12
CA LEU A 561 13.74 2.63 -24.09
C LEU A 561 14.57 1.70 -25.00
N GLN A 562 14.89 2.18 -26.19
CA GLN A 562 15.83 1.51 -27.09
C GLN A 562 17.27 1.96 -26.78
N LYS A 563 18.28 1.23 -27.27
CA LYS A 563 19.71 1.53 -27.05
C LYS A 563 20.13 2.95 -27.49
N GLN A 564 19.36 3.51 -28.41
CA GLN A 564 19.53 4.83 -29.04
C GLN A 564 19.06 5.99 -28.15
N ASP A 565 18.37 5.71 -27.03
CA ASP A 565 17.67 6.71 -26.22
C ASP A 565 18.39 7.02 -24.87
N GLN A 566 19.73 6.93 -24.80
CA GLN A 566 20.46 7.18 -23.54
C GLN A 566 20.19 8.58 -22.97
N ASP A 567 20.05 9.59 -23.84
CA ASP A 567 19.70 10.96 -23.44
C ASP A 567 18.29 11.05 -22.85
N ALA A 568 17.34 10.23 -23.33
CA ALA A 568 16.00 10.16 -22.79
C ALA A 568 16.01 9.60 -21.36
N LEU A 569 16.88 8.63 -21.07
CA LEU A 569 17.03 8.07 -19.72
C LEU A 569 17.48 9.14 -18.71
N VAL A 570 18.48 9.93 -19.07
CA VAL A 570 18.98 11.04 -18.23
C VAL A 570 17.87 12.07 -17.99
N LYS A 571 17.12 12.43 -19.04
CA LYS A 571 15.95 13.34 -18.92
C LYS A 571 14.87 12.78 -18.00
N ILE A 572 14.52 11.51 -18.12
CA ILE A 572 13.54 10.85 -17.23
C ILE A 572 13.98 11.00 -15.79
N ILE A 573 15.24 10.67 -15.49
CA ILE A 573 15.78 10.74 -14.13
C ILE A 573 15.76 12.17 -13.62
N ALA A 574 16.16 13.16 -14.44
CA ALA A 574 16.15 14.57 -14.06
C ALA A 574 14.73 15.08 -13.75
N GLN A 575 13.73 14.72 -14.57
CA GLN A 575 12.34 15.16 -14.38
C GLN A 575 11.61 14.45 -13.23
N THR A 576 12.11 13.30 -12.81
CA THR A 576 11.52 12.50 -11.74
C THR A 576 12.27 12.64 -10.42
N ASP A 577 13.40 13.34 -10.41
CA ASP A 577 14.16 13.58 -9.18
C ASP A 577 13.34 14.45 -8.22
N GLY A 578 13.28 14.02 -6.96
CA GLY A 578 12.45 14.66 -5.93
C GLY A 578 10.95 14.30 -5.95
N LEU A 579 10.46 13.59 -6.97
CA LEU A 579 9.08 13.08 -7.01
C LEU A 579 8.98 11.72 -6.31
N PRO A 580 7.84 11.39 -5.65
CA PRO A 580 7.65 10.12 -4.95
C PRO A 580 7.30 8.96 -5.91
N VAL A 581 8.09 8.79 -6.98
CA VAL A 581 7.91 7.75 -8.00
C VAL A 581 9.07 6.75 -8.00
N SER A 582 8.74 5.49 -8.25
CA SER A 582 9.73 4.42 -8.45
C SER A 582 9.99 4.21 -9.95
N LEU A 583 11.25 4.09 -10.34
CA LEU A 583 11.68 3.96 -11.74
C LEU A 583 12.36 2.62 -11.99
N LYS A 584 11.81 1.86 -12.94
CA LYS A 584 12.30 0.54 -13.33
C LYS A 584 12.55 0.47 -14.82
N ILE A 585 13.71 -0.01 -15.26
CA ILE A 585 14.04 -0.25 -16.66
C ILE A 585 13.92 -1.74 -16.98
N MET A 586 13.40 -2.05 -18.16
CA MET A 586 13.57 -3.37 -18.78
C MET A 586 14.98 -3.51 -19.37
N PRO A 587 15.87 -4.32 -18.77
CA PRO A 587 17.24 -4.49 -19.23
C PRO A 587 17.28 -5.29 -20.54
N ASP A 588 18.30 -5.01 -21.33
CA ASP A 588 18.54 -5.70 -22.59
C ASP A 588 19.10 -7.11 -22.35
N LEU A 589 18.70 -8.09 -23.17
CA LEU A 589 19.18 -9.49 -23.15
C LEU A 589 20.71 -9.58 -22.97
N TYR A 590 21.44 -8.68 -23.65
CA TYR A 590 22.89 -8.60 -23.59
C TYR A 590 23.44 -8.29 -22.18
N SER A 591 22.77 -7.40 -21.42
CA SER A 591 23.17 -7.04 -20.05
C SER A 591 22.90 -8.16 -19.02
N ILE A 592 21.97 -9.06 -19.35
CA ILE A 592 21.64 -10.25 -18.55
C ILE A 592 22.65 -11.36 -18.82
N ILE A 593 22.97 -11.63 -20.10
CA ILE A 593 23.94 -12.67 -20.51
C ILE A 593 25.36 -12.32 -20.03
N THR A 594 25.73 -11.04 -20.01
CA THR A 594 27.05 -10.58 -19.56
C THR A 594 27.19 -10.47 -18.03
N GLY A 595 26.12 -10.73 -17.26
CA GLY A 595 26.14 -10.68 -15.79
C GLY A 595 26.32 -9.27 -15.19
N GLN A 596 26.28 -8.21 -16.01
CA GLN A 596 26.49 -6.82 -15.57
C GLN A 596 25.28 -6.24 -14.81
N ALA A 597 24.11 -6.88 -14.92
CA ALA A 597 22.91 -6.47 -14.20
C ALA A 597 22.52 -7.50 -13.12
N ARG A 598 22.51 -7.09 -11.84
CA ARG A 598 21.80 -7.84 -10.79
C ARG A 598 20.31 -7.56 -10.92
N THR A 599 19.59 -8.46 -11.55
CA THR A 599 18.15 -8.31 -11.77
C THR A 599 17.42 -8.89 -10.57
N ASN A 600 16.55 -8.11 -9.92
CA ASN A 600 15.50 -8.70 -9.10
C ASN A 600 14.60 -9.45 -10.08
N GLN A 601 14.68 -10.78 -10.10
CA GLN A 601 13.85 -11.59 -10.97
C GLN A 601 12.40 -11.42 -10.53
N ILE A 602 11.64 -10.58 -11.21
CA ILE A 602 10.20 -10.46 -10.98
C ILE A 602 9.54 -11.46 -11.92
N TYR A 603 9.15 -12.65 -11.42
CA TYR A 603 8.36 -13.64 -12.17
C TYR A 603 8.86 -13.90 -13.61
N GLY A 604 10.18 -14.03 -13.80
CA GLY A 604 10.79 -14.35 -15.10
C GLY A 604 11.19 -13.16 -15.97
N PHE A 605 10.98 -11.91 -15.52
CA PHE A 605 11.47 -10.72 -16.21
C PHE A 605 12.50 -9.96 -15.37
N PRO A 606 13.65 -9.64 -15.95
CA PRO A 606 14.61 -8.78 -15.29
C PRO A 606 14.11 -7.33 -15.38
N LEU A 607 14.08 -6.61 -14.27
CA LEU A 607 13.90 -5.15 -14.23
C LEU A 607 15.03 -4.58 -13.37
N ILE A 608 15.67 -3.49 -13.82
CA ILE A 608 16.69 -2.76 -13.04
C ILE A 608 16.04 -1.51 -12.47
N GLU A 609 16.01 -1.39 -11.15
CA GLU A 609 15.54 -0.19 -10.44
C GLU A 609 16.66 0.86 -10.45
N ILE A 610 16.46 2.01 -11.12
CA ILE A 610 17.52 3.04 -11.29
C ILE A 610 17.56 4.02 -10.11
N LEU A 611 16.44 4.16 -9.40
CA LEU A 611 16.27 5.06 -8.28
C LEU A 611 15.67 4.29 -7.09
N PRO A 612 16.40 3.34 -6.50
CA PRO A 612 15.93 2.65 -5.31
C PRO A 612 15.71 3.67 -4.18
N GLN A 613 14.62 3.51 -3.44
CA GLN A 613 14.41 4.28 -2.22
C GLN A 613 15.57 3.99 -1.26
N TYR A 614 16.40 5.01 -0.99
CA TYR A 614 17.56 4.98 -0.09
C TYR A 614 17.17 4.49 1.30
N MET A 615 17.25 3.17 1.52
CA MET A 615 16.95 2.49 2.77
C MET A 615 15.51 2.74 3.28
N PRO A 616 14.74 1.71 3.66
CA PRO A 616 13.43 1.90 4.28
C PRO A 616 13.47 2.91 5.44
N ALA A 617 12.39 3.68 5.63
CA ALA A 617 12.36 4.72 6.68
C ALA A 617 12.72 4.20 8.07
N TRP A 618 12.30 2.97 8.41
CA TRP A 618 12.63 2.32 9.66
C TRP A 618 14.12 1.96 9.77
N GLU A 619 14.76 1.48 8.68
CA GLU A 619 16.19 1.18 8.67
C GLU A 619 17.00 2.46 8.82
N ARG A 620 16.54 3.56 8.22
CA ARG A 620 17.19 4.87 8.35
C ARG A 620 17.11 5.40 9.78
N LEU A 621 15.99 5.18 10.46
CA LEU A 621 15.82 5.50 11.87
C LEU A 621 16.72 4.61 12.74
N ALA A 622 16.73 3.30 12.50
CA ALA A 622 17.58 2.35 13.21
C ALA A 622 19.08 2.67 13.01
N LYS A 623 19.50 2.94 11.78
CA LYS A 623 20.85 3.42 11.45
C LYS A 623 21.20 4.65 12.27
N ARG A 624 20.28 5.61 12.36
CA ARG A 624 20.53 6.82 13.17
C ARG A 624 20.62 6.53 14.66
N ALA A 625 19.80 5.63 15.19
CA ALA A 625 19.89 5.21 16.58
C ALA A 625 21.24 4.53 16.87
N ILE A 626 21.67 3.62 15.99
CA ILE A 626 22.98 2.95 16.06
C ILE A 626 24.12 3.98 16.00
N ASP A 627 24.06 4.93 15.06
CA ASP A 627 25.04 6.01 14.95
C ASP A 627 25.20 6.76 16.29
N VAL A 628 24.08 7.09 16.94
CA VAL A 628 24.09 7.83 18.22
C VAL A 628 24.62 6.96 19.37
N ILE A 629 24.11 5.75 19.53
CA ILE A 629 24.49 4.82 20.61
C ILE A 629 25.97 4.49 20.54
N VAL A 630 26.45 4.10 19.35
CA VAL A 630 27.86 3.74 19.16
C VAL A 630 28.77 4.95 19.33
N SER A 631 28.38 6.13 18.81
CA SER A 631 29.17 7.35 19.03
C SER A 631 29.28 7.70 20.51
N LEU A 632 28.18 7.58 21.27
CA LEU A 632 28.17 7.85 22.71
C LEU A 632 29.08 6.87 23.44
N LEU A 633 29.01 5.57 23.13
CA LEU A 633 29.89 4.56 23.72
C LEU A 633 31.37 4.86 23.42
N VAL A 634 31.71 5.17 22.16
CA VAL A 634 33.09 5.48 21.77
C VAL A 634 33.62 6.74 22.45
N ILE A 635 32.78 7.77 22.62
CA ILE A 635 33.16 9.00 23.32
C ILE A 635 33.35 8.76 24.81
N VAL A 636 32.39 8.11 25.48
CA VAL A 636 32.41 7.89 26.93
C VAL A 636 33.53 6.94 27.33
N LEU A 637 33.64 5.79 26.66
CA LEU A 637 34.69 4.80 26.94
C LEU A 637 36.06 5.29 26.47
N GLY A 638 36.11 6.10 25.42
CA GLY A 638 37.35 6.65 24.87
C GLY A 638 37.88 7.88 25.62
N LEU A 639 37.07 8.53 26.46
CA LEU A 639 37.41 9.80 27.11
C LEU A 639 38.77 9.78 27.84
N PRO A 640 39.11 8.75 28.65
CA PRO A 640 40.40 8.70 29.33
C PRO A 640 41.58 8.67 28.35
N LEU A 641 41.45 7.89 27.27
CA LEU A 641 42.45 7.80 26.21
C LEU A 641 42.57 9.13 25.45
N TRP A 642 41.46 9.81 25.17
CA TRP A 642 41.45 11.07 24.43
C TRP A 642 42.16 12.19 25.17
N LEU A 643 42.05 12.22 26.51
CA LEU A 643 42.79 13.17 27.35
C LEU A 643 44.31 12.94 27.26
N LEU A 644 44.74 11.67 27.27
CA LEU A 644 46.16 11.31 27.10
C LEU A 644 46.66 11.69 25.70
N LEU A 645 45.89 11.40 24.65
CA LEU A 645 46.23 11.79 23.28
C LEU A 645 46.27 13.32 23.13
N ALA A 646 45.34 14.04 23.75
CA ALA A 646 45.29 15.49 23.74
C ALA A 646 46.53 16.12 24.37
N LEU A 647 47.01 15.56 25.48
CA LEU A 647 48.25 15.96 26.15
C LEU A 647 49.46 15.64 25.27
N ALA A 648 49.55 14.42 24.72
CA ALA A 648 50.65 14.02 23.84
C ALA A 648 50.79 14.93 22.61
N ILE A 649 49.67 15.34 21.99
CA ILE A 649 49.68 16.27 20.84
C ILE A 649 50.23 17.65 21.22
N ARG A 650 49.90 18.14 22.43
CA ARG A 650 50.38 19.45 22.92
C ARG A 650 51.84 19.43 23.31
N LEU A 651 52.34 18.29 23.82
CA LEU A 651 53.75 18.11 24.14
C LEU A 651 54.61 17.96 22.87
N ASP A 652 54.09 17.31 21.82
CA ASP A 652 54.81 17.09 20.57
C ASP A 652 54.86 18.33 19.65
N SER A 653 53.86 19.22 19.71
CA SER A 653 53.84 20.44 18.88
C SER A 653 53.02 21.59 19.47
N ARG A 654 53.47 22.84 19.29
CA ARG A 654 52.75 24.04 19.79
C ARG A 654 51.42 24.25 19.07
N GLY A 655 50.36 24.66 19.79
CA GLY A 655 49.04 25.05 19.26
C GLY A 655 47.87 24.15 19.68
N ASN A 656 46.73 24.28 18.98
CA ASN A 656 45.48 23.59 19.34
C ASN A 656 45.52 22.08 19.10
N THR A 657 44.94 21.33 20.05
CA THR A 657 44.83 19.87 19.99
C THR A 657 43.92 19.40 18.86
N PHE A 658 42.83 20.13 18.61
CA PHE A 658 41.87 19.81 17.56
C PHE A 658 42.16 20.58 16.28
N TYR A 659 42.05 19.90 15.16
CA TYR A 659 42.01 20.47 13.82
C TYR A 659 40.57 20.50 13.33
N ARG A 660 40.16 21.62 12.74
CA ARG A 660 38.83 21.83 12.17
C ARG A 660 38.95 22.19 10.71
N GLN A 661 38.11 21.59 9.86
CA GLN A 661 38.12 21.86 8.43
C GLN A 661 36.71 21.81 7.84
N GLU A 662 36.38 22.78 6.98
CA GLU A 662 35.11 22.80 6.28
C GLU A 662 35.00 21.65 5.28
N ARG A 663 33.84 21.00 5.31
CA ARG A 663 33.48 19.88 4.45
C ARG A 663 32.02 19.99 4.01
N VAL A 664 31.73 19.37 2.87
CA VAL A 664 30.38 19.29 2.32
C VAL A 664 29.70 18.02 2.83
N GLY A 665 28.55 18.20 3.49
CA GLY A 665 27.71 17.14 4.04
C GLY A 665 26.44 16.91 3.22
N LYS A 666 25.44 16.35 3.90
CA LYS A 666 24.18 15.96 3.27
C LYS A 666 23.50 17.16 2.59
N ASN A 667 23.04 16.96 1.35
CA ASN A 667 22.39 17.94 0.49
C ASN A 667 23.23 19.21 0.28
N GLY A 668 24.57 19.09 0.32
CA GLY A 668 25.46 20.22 0.07
C GLY A 668 25.70 21.13 1.28
N ARG A 669 25.16 20.82 2.47
CA ARG A 669 25.36 21.64 3.68
C ARG A 669 26.81 21.60 4.13
N ILE A 670 27.42 22.76 4.33
CA ILE A 670 28.78 22.88 4.84
C ILE A 670 28.79 22.66 6.36
N PHE A 671 29.77 21.92 6.86
CA PHE A 671 30.02 21.70 8.29
C PHE A 671 31.52 21.57 8.59
N GLU A 672 31.91 21.78 9.85
CA GLU A 672 33.30 21.62 10.29
C GLU A 672 33.55 20.19 10.78
N VAL A 673 34.43 19.45 10.11
CA VAL A 673 34.90 18.16 10.61
C VAL A 673 35.93 18.37 11.73
N ILE A 674 35.79 17.64 12.84
CA ILE A 674 36.70 17.73 13.99
C ILE A 674 37.64 16.52 13.97
N LYS A 675 38.96 16.76 14.06
CA LYS A 675 39.99 15.71 14.17
C LYS A 675 41.02 16.07 15.22
N PHE A 676 41.77 15.10 15.70
CA PHE A 676 43.01 15.41 16.39
C PHE A 676 44.04 15.93 15.39
N ARG A 677 44.81 16.92 15.82
CA ARG A 677 45.87 17.50 14.99
C ARG A 677 47.01 16.48 14.85
N SER A 678 47.24 16.00 13.64
CA SER A 678 48.35 15.10 13.29
C SER A 678 49.49 15.78 12.52
N MET A 679 49.30 17.03 12.08
CA MET A 679 50.28 17.83 11.34
C MET A 679 50.69 19.09 12.11
N VAL A 680 51.86 19.65 11.79
CA VAL A 680 52.34 20.92 12.36
C VAL A 680 51.36 22.08 12.11
N ALA A 681 51.35 23.07 12.99
CA ALA A 681 50.55 24.28 12.80
C ALA A 681 50.95 24.98 11.48
N ASN A 682 49.97 25.53 10.75
CA ASN A 682 50.15 26.23 9.47
C ASN A 682 50.66 25.36 8.28
N ALA A 683 50.49 24.04 8.35
CA ALA A 683 50.87 23.08 7.28
C ALA A 683 50.31 23.42 5.87
N GLU A 684 49.17 24.12 5.77
CA GLU A 684 48.55 24.50 4.49
C GLU A 684 49.03 25.88 3.95
N GLN A 685 49.64 26.76 4.77
CA GLN A 685 50.07 28.11 4.33
C GLN A 685 51.21 28.06 3.29
N LEU A 686 52.04 27.01 3.30
CA LEU A 686 53.18 26.86 2.39
C LEU A 686 52.86 26.12 1.07
N THR A 687 51.72 25.44 0.97
CA THR A 687 51.43 24.49 -0.14
C THR A 687 50.04 24.62 -0.77
N GLY A 688 49.13 25.36 -0.15
CA GLY A 688 47.72 25.40 -0.56
C GLY A 688 46.99 24.07 -0.31
N PRO A 689 45.73 23.92 -0.79
CA PRO A 689 44.92 22.73 -0.58
C PRO A 689 45.40 21.55 -1.44
N LYS A 690 46.45 20.86 -1.01
CA LYS A 690 46.98 19.64 -1.66
C LYS A 690 46.58 18.38 -0.86
N TRP A 691 46.40 17.25 -1.54
CA TRP A 691 46.28 15.95 -0.88
C TRP A 691 47.57 15.59 -0.13
N ALA A 692 47.44 14.92 1.01
CA ALA A 692 48.60 14.52 1.82
C ALA A 692 49.24 13.25 1.23
N ASP A 693 50.56 13.27 1.07
CA ASP A 693 51.35 12.13 0.60
C ASP A 693 51.69 11.17 1.76
N LYS A 694 52.16 9.95 1.46
CA LYS A 694 52.52 8.94 2.48
C LYS A 694 53.67 9.40 3.38
N ASP A 695 54.68 10.05 2.81
CA ASP A 695 55.85 10.59 3.52
C ASP A 695 55.81 12.12 3.62
N ASP A 696 54.68 12.65 4.07
CA ASP A 696 54.50 14.09 4.21
C ASP A 696 55.30 14.65 5.41
N PRO A 697 56.30 15.53 5.19
CA PRO A 697 57.17 16.06 6.24
C PRO A 697 56.40 16.94 7.25
N ARG A 698 55.15 17.30 6.95
CA ARG A 698 54.28 18.09 7.83
C ARG A 698 53.67 17.25 8.96
N ILE A 699 53.82 15.93 8.95
CA ILE A 699 53.26 15.01 9.97
C ILE A 699 54.16 14.97 11.21
N THR A 700 53.55 15.15 12.38
CA THR A 700 54.24 15.09 13.70
C THR A 700 54.53 13.65 14.15
N ARG A 701 55.37 13.44 15.17
CA ARG A 701 55.74 12.08 15.64
C ARG A 701 54.52 11.37 16.24
N VAL A 702 53.79 12.07 17.12
CA VAL A 702 52.50 11.60 17.65
C VAL A 702 51.47 11.51 16.53
N GLY A 703 51.49 12.43 15.57
CA GLY A 703 50.63 12.40 14.39
C GLY A 703 50.77 11.13 13.55
N ARG A 704 51.99 10.59 13.41
CA ARG A 704 52.23 9.32 12.72
C ARG A 704 51.59 8.15 13.46
N PHE A 705 51.70 8.11 14.79
CA PHE A 705 51.02 7.11 15.61
C PHE A 705 49.49 7.21 15.49
N LEU A 706 48.94 8.43 15.61
CA LEU A 706 47.51 8.67 15.50
C LEU A 706 46.96 8.20 14.14
N ARG A 707 47.63 8.53 13.04
CA ARG A 707 47.23 8.15 11.68
C ARG A 707 47.32 6.65 11.43
N LYS A 708 48.36 5.97 11.94
CA LYS A 708 48.54 4.52 11.81
C LYS A 708 47.35 3.74 12.36
N TRP A 709 46.82 4.18 13.49
CA TRP A 709 45.68 3.56 14.19
C TRP A 709 44.34 4.26 13.90
N ARG A 710 44.31 5.27 13.01
CA ARG A 710 43.15 6.17 12.75
C ARG A 710 42.57 6.83 14.00
N LEU A 711 43.37 6.98 15.05
CA LEU A 711 42.97 7.65 16.28
C LEU A 711 42.75 9.16 16.05
N ASP A 712 43.32 9.74 15.00
CA ASP A 712 43.10 11.14 14.64
C ASP A 712 41.66 11.46 14.20
N GLU A 713 40.93 10.46 13.73
CA GLU A 713 39.55 10.62 13.24
C GLU A 713 38.48 10.42 14.32
N VAL A 714 38.85 9.98 15.53
CA VAL A 714 37.88 9.67 16.60
C VAL A 714 37.06 10.90 17.06
N PRO A 715 37.58 12.14 17.10
CA PRO A 715 36.74 13.31 17.41
C PRO A 715 35.55 13.52 16.45
N GLN A 716 35.55 12.90 15.26
CA GLN A 716 34.42 12.95 14.31
C GLN A 716 33.15 12.30 14.86
N PHE A 717 33.23 11.43 15.87
CA PHE A 717 32.04 10.89 16.54
C PHE A 717 31.18 12.02 17.18
N LEU A 718 31.76 13.19 17.49
CA LEU A 718 31.00 14.39 17.88
C LEU A 718 30.17 14.94 16.72
N ASN A 719 30.70 14.95 15.49
CA ASN A 719 29.96 15.34 14.29
C ASN A 719 28.82 14.34 13.99
N VAL A 720 29.02 13.06 14.30
CA VAL A 720 27.96 12.05 14.21
C VAL A 720 26.84 12.35 15.21
N LEU A 721 27.14 12.66 16.48
CA LEU A 721 26.13 13.05 17.47
C LEU A 721 25.35 14.30 17.03
N ARG A 722 26.02 15.32 16.48
CA ARG A 722 25.40 16.54 15.92
C ARG A 722 24.54 16.29 14.68
N GLY A 723 24.63 15.11 14.08
CA GLY A 723 23.84 14.73 12.91
C GLY A 723 24.38 15.28 11.58
N GLU A 724 25.60 15.81 11.59
CA GLU A 724 26.35 16.27 10.42
C GLU A 724 26.93 15.08 9.66
N MET A 725 27.40 14.06 10.39
CA MET A 725 27.97 12.81 9.88
C MET A 725 27.17 11.57 10.32
N SER A 726 27.53 10.43 9.74
CA SER A 726 27.12 9.06 10.08
C SER A 726 28.38 8.23 10.36
N ILE A 727 28.29 7.10 11.04
CA ILE A 727 29.47 6.22 11.22
C ILE A 727 29.91 5.69 9.85
N VAL A 728 28.93 5.23 9.06
CA VAL A 728 29.14 4.71 7.70
C VAL A 728 28.49 5.63 6.66
N GLY A 729 29.24 6.00 5.63
CA GLY A 729 28.79 6.83 4.51
C GLY A 729 29.95 7.28 3.61
N PRO A 730 29.68 8.01 2.50
CA PRO A 730 30.72 8.58 1.65
C PRO A 730 31.63 9.53 2.43
N ARG A 731 32.94 9.52 2.16
CA ARG A 731 33.89 10.42 2.84
C ARG A 731 33.58 11.89 2.49
N PRO A 732 33.48 12.79 3.47
CA PRO A 732 33.14 14.19 3.19
C PRO A 732 34.30 14.91 2.48
N GLU A 733 34.00 15.70 1.44
CA GLU A 733 35.00 16.43 0.64
C GLU A 733 34.99 17.94 0.91
N ARG A 734 36.11 18.61 0.60
CA ARG A 734 36.21 20.07 0.75
C ARG A 734 35.30 20.77 -0.28
N PRO A 735 34.65 21.90 0.08
CA PRO A 735 33.79 22.65 -0.86
C PRO A 735 34.47 22.95 -2.20
N TYR A 736 35.73 23.37 -2.17
CA TYR A 736 36.54 23.61 -3.37
C TYR A 736 36.58 22.42 -4.34
N PHE A 737 36.83 21.20 -3.84
CA PHE A 737 36.89 20.01 -4.69
C PHE A 737 35.51 19.58 -5.18
N VAL A 738 34.47 19.72 -4.36
CA VAL A 738 33.10 19.41 -4.78
C VAL A 738 32.67 20.31 -5.94
N GLU A 739 33.02 21.59 -5.89
CA GLU A 739 32.70 22.57 -6.92
C GLU A 739 33.40 22.28 -8.26
N LYS A 740 34.65 21.81 -8.19
CA LYS A 740 35.41 21.37 -9.37
C LYS A 740 34.85 20.06 -9.94
N LEU A 741 34.74 19.04 -9.09
CA LEU A 741 34.36 17.68 -9.51
C LEU A 741 32.92 17.57 -10.00
N ARG A 742 31.99 18.40 -9.50
CA ARG A 742 30.61 18.42 -10.02
C ARG A 742 30.50 18.90 -11.47
N LYS A 743 31.47 19.69 -11.95
CA LYS A 743 31.52 20.18 -13.33
C LYS A 743 32.17 19.16 -14.27
N GLU A 744 33.16 18.41 -13.76
CA GLU A 744 33.94 17.45 -14.55
C GLU A 744 33.32 16.04 -14.58
N ILE A 745 32.56 15.64 -13.55
CA ILE A 745 32.03 14.28 -13.41
C ILE A 745 30.50 14.32 -13.32
N PRO A 746 29.78 13.77 -14.32
CA PRO A 746 28.34 13.62 -14.27
C PRO A 746 27.88 12.85 -13.02
N LEU A 747 26.73 13.24 -12.46
CA LEU A 747 26.13 12.61 -11.27
C LEU A 747 26.97 12.66 -9.98
N TYR A 748 28.10 13.39 -9.94
CA TYR A 748 28.96 13.49 -8.76
C TYR A 748 28.19 13.92 -7.50
N THR A 749 27.22 14.82 -7.63
CA THR A 749 26.40 15.33 -6.53
C THR A 749 25.53 14.27 -5.86
N ARG A 750 25.29 13.11 -6.49
CA ARG A 750 24.49 12.03 -5.89
C ARG A 750 25.04 11.52 -4.57
N ARG A 751 26.38 11.49 -4.40
CA ARG A 751 27.01 11.07 -3.15
C ARG A 751 26.62 11.95 -1.95
N LEU A 752 26.21 13.19 -2.20
CA LEU A 752 25.79 14.15 -1.18
C LEU A 752 24.35 13.91 -0.68
N ARG A 753 23.60 12.96 -1.24
CA ARG A 753 22.20 12.69 -0.82
C ARG A 753 22.10 12.06 0.58
N VAL A 754 23.18 11.45 1.08
CA VAL A 754 23.26 10.82 2.39
C VAL A 754 24.23 11.58 3.29
N ARG A 755 24.17 11.33 4.61
CA ARG A 755 25.17 11.89 5.52
C ARG A 755 26.54 11.28 5.18
N PRO A 756 27.61 12.09 5.14
CA PRO A 756 28.94 11.55 4.99
C PRO A 756 29.33 10.66 6.17
N GLY A 757 30.24 9.72 5.92
CA GLY A 757 30.72 8.72 6.89
C GLY A 757 32.07 9.05 7.50
N ILE A 758 32.31 8.55 8.72
CA ILE A 758 33.69 8.40 9.25
C ILE A 758 34.43 7.35 8.40
N THR A 759 33.76 6.21 8.19
CA THR A 759 34.18 5.13 7.28
C THR A 759 33.13 4.92 6.18
N GLY A 760 33.48 4.17 5.15
CA GLY A 760 32.67 4.01 3.95
C GLY A 760 33.21 2.91 3.04
N TRP A 761 32.37 2.47 2.10
CA TRP A 761 32.73 1.38 1.18
C TRP A 761 33.96 1.74 0.32
N ALA A 762 34.01 2.97 -0.19
CA ALA A 762 35.16 3.44 -0.96
C ALA A 762 36.45 3.47 -0.14
N GLN A 763 36.38 3.83 1.15
CA GLN A 763 37.56 3.83 2.05
C GLN A 763 38.12 2.44 2.32
N ILE A 764 37.28 1.40 2.15
CA ILE A 764 37.67 0.00 2.36
C ILE A 764 38.15 -0.68 1.06
N LYS A 765 37.69 -0.19 -0.09
CA LYS A 765 37.94 -0.81 -1.41
C LYS A 765 38.94 -0.06 -2.28
N GLY A 766 39.06 1.25 -2.15
CA GLY A 766 39.87 2.10 -3.01
C GLY A 766 41.29 2.31 -2.51
N ALA A 767 42.19 2.63 -3.44
CA ALA A 767 43.53 3.18 -3.15
C ALA A 767 43.47 4.72 -2.99
N TYR A 768 44.62 5.35 -2.71
CA TYR A 768 44.73 6.80 -2.49
C TYR A 768 44.27 7.62 -3.69
N ASP A 769 43.62 8.77 -3.44
CA ASP A 769 43.23 9.74 -4.47
C ASP A 769 44.49 10.45 -5.01
N ALA A 770 45.02 10.03 -6.16
CA ALA A 770 46.18 10.67 -6.81
C ALA A 770 45.83 11.26 -8.19
N THR A 771 44.88 10.65 -8.90
CA THR A 771 44.45 11.02 -10.25
C THR A 771 42.94 11.26 -10.35
N LEU A 772 42.48 11.90 -11.44
CA LEU A 772 41.04 12.08 -11.70
C LEU A 772 40.31 10.73 -11.86
N GLU A 773 40.98 9.73 -12.39
CA GLU A 773 40.48 8.37 -12.59
C GLU A 773 40.29 7.65 -11.26
N ASP A 774 41.16 7.87 -10.28
CA ASP A 774 40.98 7.37 -8.91
C ASP A 774 39.71 7.97 -8.28
N VAL A 775 39.47 9.27 -8.51
CA VAL A 775 38.25 9.95 -8.02
C VAL A 775 36.99 9.39 -8.67
N LYS A 776 37.03 9.05 -9.96
CA LYS A 776 35.92 8.36 -10.65
C LYS A 776 35.68 6.97 -10.05
N GLN A 777 36.73 6.19 -9.79
CA GLN A 777 36.62 4.87 -9.16
C GLN A 777 36.06 4.96 -7.74
N LYS A 778 36.54 5.92 -6.94
CA LYS A 778 35.99 6.23 -5.62
C LYS A 778 34.52 6.60 -5.67
N LEU A 779 34.12 7.43 -6.64
CA LEU A 779 32.72 7.77 -6.86
C LEU A 779 31.89 6.52 -7.19
N GLN A 780 32.40 5.58 -8.00
CA GLN A 780 31.71 4.32 -8.28
C GLN A 780 31.46 3.51 -7.00
N TYR A 781 32.44 3.43 -6.08
CA TYR A 781 32.25 2.76 -4.79
C TYR A 781 31.27 3.50 -3.88
N ASP A 782 31.30 4.84 -3.86
CA ASP A 782 30.32 5.64 -3.12
C ASP A 782 28.90 5.40 -3.65
N LEU A 783 28.72 5.40 -4.98
CA LEU A 783 27.43 5.13 -5.63
C LEU A 783 26.97 3.69 -5.37
N PHE A 784 27.86 2.71 -5.44
CA PHE A 784 27.56 1.32 -5.09
C PHE A 784 27.07 1.20 -3.64
N TYR A 785 27.68 1.92 -2.70
CA TYR A 785 27.20 1.96 -1.33
C TYR A 785 25.80 2.58 -1.24
N LEU A 786 25.55 3.70 -1.93
CA LEU A 786 24.24 4.36 -1.96
C LEU A 786 23.14 3.41 -2.50
N GLU A 787 23.46 2.60 -3.49
CA GLU A 787 22.53 1.61 -4.09
C GLU A 787 22.29 0.39 -3.20
N ASN A 788 23.28 0.00 -2.40
CA ASN A 788 23.23 -1.23 -1.57
C ASN A 788 23.17 -0.91 -0.06
N MET A 789 22.77 0.31 0.30
CA MET A 789 22.77 0.79 1.67
C MET A 789 21.78 -0.03 2.52
N SER A 790 22.30 -0.75 3.50
CA SER A 790 21.54 -1.58 4.45
C SER A 790 22.31 -1.67 5.77
N LEU A 791 21.61 -1.98 6.87
CA LEU A 791 22.27 -2.18 8.17
C LEU A 791 23.35 -3.29 8.11
N ARG A 792 23.11 -4.34 7.32
CA ARG A 792 24.09 -5.41 7.08
C ARG A 792 25.34 -4.89 6.36
N MET A 793 25.17 -4.06 5.34
CA MET A 793 26.29 -3.46 4.62
C MET A 793 27.09 -2.53 5.53
N ASP A 794 26.42 -1.74 6.35
CA ASP A 794 27.06 -0.89 7.36
C ASP A 794 27.87 -1.72 8.36
N LEU A 795 27.28 -2.80 8.90
CA LEU A 795 27.98 -3.70 9.82
C LEU A 795 29.23 -4.31 9.17
N LYS A 796 29.13 -4.75 7.91
CA LYS A 796 30.28 -5.27 7.16
C LYS A 796 31.40 -4.24 7.02
N ILE A 797 31.04 -2.98 6.72
CA ILE A 797 32.00 -1.87 6.61
C ILE A 797 32.65 -1.60 7.96
N ILE A 798 31.86 -1.53 9.05
CA ILE A 798 32.36 -1.30 10.40
C ILE A 798 33.35 -2.39 10.82
N LEU A 799 32.99 -3.66 10.68
CA LEU A 799 33.85 -4.80 11.04
C LEU A 799 35.17 -4.80 10.27
N HIS A 800 35.11 -4.52 8.96
CA HIS A 800 36.32 -4.44 8.15
C HIS A 800 37.19 -3.22 8.54
N THR A 801 36.57 -2.09 8.89
CA THR A 801 37.30 -0.91 9.39
C THR A 801 38.02 -1.23 10.70
N VAL A 802 37.34 -1.89 11.65
CA VAL A 802 37.95 -2.33 12.92
C VAL A 802 39.12 -3.27 12.67
N TYR A 803 38.97 -4.25 11.77
CA TYR A 803 40.06 -5.15 11.38
C TYR A 803 41.28 -4.38 10.83
N VAL A 804 41.06 -3.42 9.91
CA VAL A 804 42.13 -2.59 9.34
C VAL A 804 42.83 -1.74 10.40
N MET A 805 42.06 -1.19 11.34
CA MET A 805 42.61 -0.43 12.48
C MET A 805 43.46 -1.32 13.38
N LEU A 806 42.96 -2.50 13.77
CA LEU A 806 43.70 -3.45 14.62
C LEU A 806 44.95 -4.03 13.94
N ALA A 807 44.93 -4.17 12.61
CA ALA A 807 46.09 -4.58 11.83
C ALA A 807 47.14 -3.46 11.64
N GLY A 808 46.87 -2.24 12.13
CA GLY A 808 47.77 -1.09 12.01
C GLY A 808 47.95 -0.60 10.56
N ARG A 809 47.00 -0.92 9.67
CA ARG A 809 47.00 -0.54 8.25
C ARG A 809 46.05 0.64 7.98
N GLY A 810 45.96 1.56 8.94
CA GLY A 810 45.06 2.71 8.88
C GLY A 810 45.33 3.66 7.71
N GLN A 811 46.50 3.57 7.07
CA GLN A 811 46.88 4.32 5.88
C GLN A 811 47.12 3.41 4.69
#